data_AF-A0A078KVW5-F1
#
_entry.id   AF-A0A078KVW5-F1
#
_cell.length_a   1.000
_cell.length_b   1.000
_cell.length_c   1.000
_cell.angle_alpha   90.00
_cell.angle_beta   90.00
_cell.angle_gamma   90.00
#
_symmetry.space_group_name_H-M   'P 1'
#
loop_
_entity.id
_entity.type
_entity.pdbx_description
1 polymer ?
#
loop_
_entity_poly.entity_id
_entity_poly.type
_entity_poly.pdbx_seq_one_letter_code
_entity_poly.pdbx_strand_id
1 'polypeptide(L)'
;MPRPRAIKKENLHMKAALDPKTTGHEVDFGTFTHDGDAYTPWITKLNKHKGVKGQEASVLEVAFSEAALLFIKPGLTPPAEIVVDNQEVVAGVASENFNVQIKRQMDQGETCYSFDASNWTYTEVPRVAAPDQEAINRQRQELAGRVDPDQVSDGAITARLQLEETKKAINFLSDKPQGFFADLMKKHNKGEVVVDMESLASILTASYVLEEDDLHKGNIGFYVTKVIDEAGNEKKKFNFFKIDHDLMFIDSIMSQKDMRIANIFYDKDSFKISTRDLDDFPDLQDSGNHYWPTQKRFIATGDKAYNSASEVEAFANLKNDLAFRNAKWKYFLKSAVMPVDLIEKSLTRHLDESEIDKSSMIRNSMWTRLGALKNKLLESEQFRVYLAEHGNKAFAEIREEIKGYVQAAGLTPAEQESLLAELDDNFNVMLFCARDKHLPTEDQQISAIQQSILLGNYNFSSRNKPSPDDVGSALDHFKQHKEPVDARSYAAACVAIDLIKKSGNEEDYTENLAELREAKRAYINPQEITTLKQFEAAADKIRSADLPLKQQKIQLFTLLRQANLPLDDLKKLKSDLQKSEPDSPSLKFVNQLRSELWLVKKIYGTYGKTTTSSLMVDEIDAQIAKACTTNSRSFKDRFLRATPQQNGDTSENLVENTSQTTFGSSG
;
A
#
# COMPACT_ATOMS: atom_id res chain seq x y z
N MET A 1 16.73 8.68 -4.39
CA MET A 1 16.72 8.44 -2.93
C MET A 1 18.00 7.71 -2.55
N PRO A 2 18.61 7.97 -1.38
CA PRO A 2 19.71 7.12 -0.91
C PRO A 2 19.22 5.66 -0.82
N ARG A 3 20.08 4.71 -1.21
CA ARG A 3 19.81 3.25 -1.25
C ARG A 3 19.14 2.76 0.05
N PRO A 4 18.39 1.63 0.00
CA PRO A 4 17.81 1.04 1.20
C PRO A 4 18.89 0.92 2.28
N ARG A 5 18.54 1.30 3.50
CA ARG A 5 19.37 0.97 4.65
C ARG A 5 19.32 -0.55 4.79
N ALA A 6 20.38 -1.19 4.31
CA ALA A 6 20.59 -2.61 4.45
C ALA A 6 21.73 -2.78 5.45
N ILE A 7 21.48 -3.53 6.52
CA ILE A 7 22.50 -3.87 7.50
C ILE A 7 23.13 -5.17 7.05
N LYS A 8 24.45 -5.16 6.88
CA LYS A 8 25.19 -6.40 6.65
C LYS A 8 25.07 -7.30 7.86
N LYS A 9 24.81 -8.59 7.62
CA LYS A 9 24.66 -9.59 8.68
C LYS A 9 25.92 -9.69 9.54
N GLU A 10 27.12 -9.50 8.97
CA GLU A 10 28.35 -9.49 9.77
C GLU A 10 28.45 -8.30 10.74
N ASN A 11 27.70 -7.21 10.49
CA ASN A 11 27.62 -6.06 11.39
C ASN A 11 26.59 -6.26 12.50
N LEU A 12 25.74 -7.29 12.37
CA LEU A 12 24.79 -7.69 13.40
C LEU A 12 25.45 -8.73 14.31
N HIS A 13 25.82 -8.30 15.51
CA HIS A 13 26.47 -9.14 16.50
C HIS A 13 25.46 -10.10 17.16
N MET A 14 25.07 -11.14 16.41
CA MET A 14 24.08 -12.14 16.78
C MET A 14 24.65 -13.25 17.69
N LYS A 15 23.79 -13.97 18.41
CA LYS A 15 24.19 -15.21 19.10
C LYS A 15 24.55 -16.32 18.09
N ALA A 16 25.62 -17.06 18.36
CA ALA A 16 26.15 -18.12 17.48
C ALA A 16 25.23 -19.35 17.27
N ALA A 17 24.12 -19.47 18.00
CA ALA A 17 23.13 -20.52 17.83
C ALA A 17 21.76 -20.04 18.31
N LEU A 18 20.77 -20.06 17.42
CA LEU A 18 19.36 -19.97 17.76
C LEU A 18 18.75 -21.32 17.46
N ASP A 19 18.39 -22.09 18.49
CA ASP A 19 17.53 -23.26 18.26
C ASP A 19 16.20 -22.76 17.68
N PRO A 20 15.69 -23.35 16.58
CA PRO A 20 14.48 -22.89 15.93
C PRO A 20 13.30 -23.01 16.90
N LYS A 21 12.83 -21.87 17.43
CA LYS A 21 11.55 -21.80 18.13
C LYS A 21 10.41 -21.72 17.10
N THR A 22 9.20 -22.03 17.57
CA THR A 22 7.98 -22.33 16.81
C THR A 22 7.43 -21.23 15.89
N THR A 23 8.15 -20.14 15.64
CA THR A 23 7.73 -19.02 14.79
C THR A 23 8.34 -19.08 13.39
N GLY A 24 7.82 -18.25 12.47
CA GLY A 24 8.24 -18.14 11.06
C GLY A 24 9.66 -17.59 10.81
N HIS A 25 10.42 -17.25 11.85
CA HIS A 25 11.75 -16.66 11.80
C HIS A 25 12.60 -17.14 12.98
N GLU A 26 13.93 -17.19 12.81
CA GLU A 26 14.87 -17.26 13.94
C GLU A 26 15.06 -15.84 14.50
N VAL A 27 14.63 -15.60 15.74
CA VAL A 27 14.63 -14.25 16.34
C VAL A 27 15.73 -14.12 17.38
N ASP A 28 16.64 -13.15 17.19
CA ASP A 28 17.58 -12.70 18.22
C ASP A 28 17.15 -11.34 18.77
N PHE A 29 16.81 -11.32 20.06
CA PHE A 29 16.39 -10.12 20.79
C PHE A 29 17.56 -9.32 21.36
N GLY A 30 18.80 -9.80 21.21
CA GLY A 30 20.00 -9.16 21.74
C GLY A 30 20.99 -8.73 20.66
N THR A 31 20.57 -8.65 19.40
CA THR A 31 21.43 -8.18 18.31
C THR A 31 21.76 -6.71 18.50
N PHE A 32 22.92 -6.29 18.00
CA PHE A 32 23.29 -4.89 17.96
C PHE A 32 24.21 -4.60 16.78
N THR A 33 24.25 -3.33 16.40
CA THR A 33 25.30 -2.77 15.55
C THR A 33 26.16 -1.82 16.37
N HIS A 34 27.42 -1.63 15.96
CA HIS A 34 28.22 -0.48 16.37
C HIS A 34 28.72 0.26 15.13
N ASP A 35 28.44 1.55 15.05
CA ASP A 35 29.04 2.44 14.04
C ASP A 35 29.74 3.57 14.81
N GLY A 36 31.07 3.50 14.88
CA GLY A 36 31.87 4.30 15.82
C GLY A 36 31.49 4.02 17.27
N ASP A 37 31.13 5.08 18.02
CA ASP A 37 30.73 5.00 19.43
C ASP A 37 29.22 4.74 19.65
N ALA A 38 28.44 4.64 18.56
CA ALA A 38 26.99 4.46 18.66
C ALA A 38 26.62 2.97 18.73
N TYR A 39 26.03 2.56 19.86
CA TYR A 39 25.47 1.23 20.06
C TYR A 39 23.96 1.23 19.80
N THR A 40 23.50 0.47 18.81
CA THR A 40 22.06 0.35 18.51
C THR A 40 21.59 -1.09 18.72
N PRO A 41 20.68 -1.36 19.68
CA PRO A 41 20.08 -2.67 19.86
C PRO A 41 18.99 -2.93 18.81
N TRP A 42 19.01 -4.13 18.26
CA TRP A 42 18.09 -4.61 17.25
C TRP A 42 17.40 -5.89 17.71
N ILE A 43 16.17 -6.08 17.23
CA ILE A 43 15.51 -7.37 17.17
C ILE A 43 15.66 -7.88 15.74
N THR A 44 16.45 -8.94 15.56
CA THR A 44 16.72 -9.49 14.23
C THR A 44 15.90 -10.75 14.01
N LYS A 45 15.16 -10.80 12.92
CA LYS A 45 14.43 -11.98 12.44
C LYS A 45 15.10 -12.48 11.16
N LEU A 46 15.78 -13.63 11.22
CA LEU A 46 16.37 -14.24 10.02
C LEU A 46 15.36 -15.09 9.26
N ASN A 47 15.53 -15.13 7.93
CA ASN A 47 14.71 -15.90 7.01
C ASN A 47 14.66 -17.38 7.40
N LYS A 48 13.50 -17.87 7.82
CA LYS A 48 13.27 -19.31 8.08
C LYS A 48 13.23 -20.15 6.81
N HIS A 49 12.72 -19.57 5.72
CA HIS A 49 12.64 -20.23 4.43
C HIS A 49 13.82 -19.79 3.56
N LYS A 50 14.60 -20.74 3.07
CA LYS A 50 15.68 -20.46 2.11
C LYS A 50 15.10 -20.02 0.76
N GLY A 51 15.86 -19.21 0.04
CA GLY A 51 15.54 -18.76 -1.31
C GLY A 51 14.56 -17.59 -1.36
N VAL A 52 14.03 -17.33 -2.55
CA VAL A 52 13.29 -16.11 -2.90
C VAL A 52 12.10 -15.84 -1.97
N LYS A 53 11.39 -16.87 -1.51
CA LYS A 53 10.22 -16.69 -0.63
C LYS A 53 10.56 -16.03 0.71
N GLY A 54 11.67 -16.44 1.35
CA GLY A 54 12.10 -15.83 2.61
C GLY A 54 12.58 -14.40 2.41
N GLN A 55 13.32 -14.17 1.32
CA GLN A 55 13.81 -12.84 0.94
C GLN A 55 12.65 -11.86 0.75
N GLU A 56 11.64 -12.23 -0.03
CA GLU A 56 10.48 -11.40 -0.27
C GLU A 56 9.65 -11.11 1.00
N ALA A 57 9.55 -12.07 1.93
CA ALA A 57 8.83 -11.85 3.18
C ALA A 57 9.51 -10.78 4.05
N SER A 58 10.84 -10.85 4.18
CA SER A 58 11.61 -9.82 4.91
C SER A 58 11.51 -8.44 4.27
N VAL A 59 11.59 -8.37 2.94
CA VAL A 59 11.46 -7.10 2.20
C VAL A 59 10.07 -6.48 2.44
N LEU A 60 9.02 -7.29 2.40
CA LEU A 60 7.66 -6.82 2.68
C LEU A 60 7.48 -6.39 4.13
N GLU A 61 8.02 -7.12 5.11
CA GLU A 61 7.93 -6.75 6.52
C GLU A 61 8.57 -5.38 6.79
N VAL A 62 9.73 -5.10 6.17
CA VAL A 62 10.38 -3.79 6.25
C VAL A 62 9.53 -2.72 5.56
N ALA A 63 9.05 -2.99 4.35
CA ALA A 63 8.19 -2.07 3.60
C ALA A 63 6.91 -1.71 4.39
N PHE A 64 6.25 -2.70 4.99
CA PHE A 64 5.06 -2.47 5.80
C PHE A 64 5.36 -1.70 7.08
N SER A 65 6.53 -1.93 7.68
CA SER A 65 6.99 -1.14 8.83
C SER A 65 7.23 0.33 8.47
N GLU A 66 7.82 0.59 7.30
CA GLU A 66 7.97 1.95 6.76
C GLU A 66 6.63 2.61 6.44
N ALA A 67 5.67 1.85 5.89
CA ALA A 67 4.32 2.36 5.72
C ALA A 67 3.67 2.67 7.08
N ALA A 68 3.80 1.79 8.08
CA ALA A 68 3.25 2.01 9.41
C ALA A 68 3.74 3.31 10.05
N LEU A 69 5.01 3.71 9.84
CA LEU A 69 5.57 4.98 10.30
C LEU A 69 4.83 6.21 9.73
N LEU A 70 4.24 6.11 8.54
CA LEU A 70 3.43 7.19 7.96
C LEU A 70 2.08 7.33 8.67
N PHE A 71 1.43 6.23 9.02
CA PHE A 71 0.05 6.23 9.52
C PHE A 71 -0.04 6.33 11.04
N ILE A 72 0.91 5.73 11.77
CA ILE A 72 0.97 5.76 13.23
C ILE A 72 1.59 7.08 13.69
N LYS A 73 1.26 7.54 14.91
CA LYS A 73 1.90 8.71 15.53
C LYS A 73 3.43 8.49 15.63
N PRO A 74 4.26 9.52 15.36
CA PRO A 74 5.72 9.38 15.46
C PRO A 74 6.19 8.84 16.81
N GLY A 75 7.18 7.93 16.78
CA GLY A 75 7.78 7.33 17.97
C GLY A 75 7.02 6.16 18.58
N LEU A 76 5.91 5.71 17.97
CA LEU A 76 5.09 4.59 18.47
C LEU A 76 5.26 3.27 17.68
N THR A 77 6.14 3.25 16.69
CA THR A 77 6.60 2.03 16.04
C THR A 77 8.09 2.17 15.71
N PRO A 78 8.92 1.13 15.90
CA PRO A 78 10.33 1.21 15.58
C PRO A 78 10.58 1.12 14.06
N PRO A 79 11.61 1.80 13.54
CA PRO A 79 12.04 1.57 12.16
C PRO A 79 12.62 0.16 12.00
N ALA A 80 12.51 -0.38 10.79
CA ALA A 80 13.07 -1.67 10.41
C ALA A 80 13.98 -1.54 9.19
N GLU A 81 14.98 -2.41 9.11
CA GLU A 81 15.97 -2.44 8.03
C GLU A 81 16.13 -3.85 7.47
N ILE A 82 16.47 -3.95 6.19
CA ILE A 82 16.76 -5.23 5.55
C ILE A 82 18.10 -5.72 6.09
N VAL A 83 18.20 -7.01 6.41
CA VAL A 83 19.47 -7.68 6.68
C VAL A 83 19.93 -8.39 5.42
N VAL A 84 21.17 -8.16 4.99
CA VAL A 84 21.80 -8.84 3.84
C VAL A 84 23.04 -9.61 4.28
N ASP A 85 23.34 -10.73 3.63
CA ASP A 85 24.59 -11.45 3.83
C ASP A 85 25.77 -10.83 3.05
N ASN A 86 26.94 -11.46 3.13
CA ASN A 86 28.16 -11.00 2.45
C ASN A 86 28.06 -11.01 0.92
N GLN A 87 27.04 -11.68 0.36
CA GLN A 87 26.75 -11.73 -1.08
C GLN A 87 25.65 -10.73 -1.47
N GLU A 88 25.27 -9.83 -0.57
CA GLU A 88 24.17 -8.87 -0.71
C GLU A 88 22.79 -9.55 -0.89
N VAL A 89 22.67 -10.81 -0.46
CA VAL A 89 21.40 -11.55 -0.50
C VAL A 89 20.61 -11.29 0.77
N VAL A 90 19.32 -10.99 0.65
CA VAL A 90 18.43 -10.76 1.81
C VAL A 90 18.43 -11.99 2.74
N ALA A 91 18.88 -11.77 3.97
CA ALA A 91 19.01 -12.77 5.03
C ALA A 91 17.94 -12.64 6.12
N GLY A 92 17.26 -11.49 6.22
CA GLY A 92 16.25 -11.24 7.24
C GLY A 92 15.83 -9.77 7.33
N VAL A 93 15.26 -9.43 8.49
CA VAL A 93 14.89 -8.08 8.91
C VAL A 93 15.46 -7.78 10.28
N ALA A 94 15.88 -6.53 10.51
CA ALA A 94 16.29 -6.02 11.81
C ALA A 94 15.39 -4.82 12.18
N SER A 95 14.60 -4.94 13.24
CA SER A 95 13.82 -3.85 13.80
C SER A 95 14.58 -3.21 14.95
N GLU A 96 14.63 -1.88 15.02
CA GLU A 96 15.19 -1.20 16.19
C GLU A 96 14.43 -1.67 17.43
N ASN A 97 15.13 -1.96 18.53
CA ASN A 97 14.45 -2.34 19.75
C ASN A 97 13.70 -1.11 20.31
N PHE A 98 12.45 -1.29 20.71
CA PHE A 98 11.60 -0.17 21.15
C PHE A 98 12.15 0.55 22.40
N ASN A 99 13.05 -0.06 23.16
CA ASN A 99 13.75 0.57 24.28
C ASN A 99 14.61 1.78 23.86
N VAL A 100 15.02 1.85 22.59
CA VAL A 100 15.68 3.02 22.01
C VAL A 100 14.72 4.20 21.94
N GLN A 101 13.46 3.98 21.54
CA GLN A 101 12.44 5.03 21.51
C GLN A 101 12.16 5.56 22.91
N ILE A 102 12.04 4.67 23.91
CA ILE A 102 11.88 5.08 25.32
C ILE A 102 13.08 5.90 25.79
N LYS A 103 14.31 5.49 25.47
CA LYS A 103 15.51 6.25 25.81
C LYS A 103 15.50 7.65 25.19
N ARG A 104 15.10 7.79 23.92
CA ARG A 104 14.95 9.10 23.26
C ARG A 104 13.94 10.00 24.00
N GLN A 105 12.83 9.45 24.48
CA GLN A 105 11.87 10.20 25.31
C GLN A 105 12.50 10.64 26.63
N MET A 106 13.20 9.74 27.33
CA MET A 106 13.88 10.06 28.59
C MET A 106 14.96 11.15 28.41
N ASP A 107 15.70 11.11 27.29
CA ASP A 107 16.71 12.10 26.94
C ASP A 107 16.11 13.48 26.63
N GLN A 108 14.88 13.51 26.15
CA GLN A 108 14.10 14.75 25.95
C GLN A 108 13.50 15.30 27.25
N GLY A 109 13.72 14.64 28.38
CA GLY A 109 13.28 15.11 29.68
C GLY A 109 12.02 14.42 30.21
N GLU A 110 11.53 13.37 29.57
CA GLU A 110 10.44 12.55 30.10
C GLU A 110 10.89 11.70 31.29
N THR A 111 9.97 11.45 32.22
CA THR A 111 10.16 10.49 33.31
C THR A 111 9.35 9.24 33.00
N CYS A 112 10.02 8.10 32.86
CA CYS A 112 9.40 6.81 32.58
C CYS A 112 9.35 5.92 33.81
N TYR A 113 8.37 5.03 33.88
CA TYR A 113 8.17 4.11 35.01
C TYR A 113 8.12 2.66 34.56
N SER A 114 8.70 1.77 35.35
CA SER A 114 8.31 0.37 35.36
C SER A 114 6.99 0.22 36.11
N PHE A 115 6.18 -0.75 35.69
CA PHE A 115 4.80 -0.87 36.14
C PHE A 115 4.46 -2.32 36.52
N ASP A 116 3.96 -2.51 37.74
CA ASP A 116 3.40 -3.77 38.23
C ASP A 116 1.88 -3.66 38.30
N ALA A 117 1.19 -4.43 37.46
CA ALA A 117 -0.26 -4.43 37.36
C ALA A 117 -0.97 -5.10 38.55
N SER A 118 -0.26 -5.92 39.34
CA SER A 118 -0.85 -6.69 40.44
C SER A 118 -1.25 -5.79 41.60
N ASN A 119 -0.45 -4.76 41.84
CA ASN A 119 -0.58 -3.81 42.95
C ASN A 119 -0.70 -2.35 42.46
N TRP A 120 -0.69 -2.11 41.14
CA TRP A 120 -0.70 -0.77 40.53
C TRP A 120 0.45 0.11 41.03
N THR A 121 1.64 -0.47 41.20
CA THR A 121 2.84 0.27 41.61
C THR A 121 3.68 0.72 40.43
N TYR A 122 4.32 1.88 40.62
CA TYR A 122 5.15 2.54 39.62
C TYR A 122 6.53 2.79 40.23
N THR A 123 7.57 2.29 39.60
CA THR A 123 8.95 2.58 40.00
C THR A 123 9.60 3.39 38.90
N GLU A 124 10.13 4.56 39.25
CA GLU A 124 10.81 5.42 38.28
C GLU A 124 12.00 4.66 37.70
N VAL A 125 12.07 4.63 36.36
CA VAL A 125 13.24 4.09 35.67
C VAL A 125 14.30 5.18 35.72
N PRO A 126 15.44 4.93 36.38
CA PRO A 126 16.44 5.95 36.56
C PRO A 126 16.98 6.40 35.20
N ARG A 127 17.17 7.71 35.03
CA ARG A 127 18.07 8.22 33.99
C ARG A 127 19.47 7.82 34.42
N VAL A 128 19.88 6.66 33.91
CA VAL A 128 21.00 5.86 34.42
C VAL A 128 22.23 6.70 34.73
N ALA A 129 22.70 6.63 35.99
CA ALA A 129 24.04 7.08 36.36
C ALA A 129 25.07 6.24 35.59
N ALA A 130 26.23 6.81 35.24
CA ALA A 130 27.26 6.07 34.51
C ALA A 130 27.52 4.70 35.19
N PRO A 131 27.37 3.57 34.47
CA PRO A 131 27.60 2.26 35.04
C PRO A 131 29.04 2.18 35.56
N ASP A 132 29.25 1.47 36.66
CA ASP A 132 30.60 1.27 37.18
C ASP A 132 31.43 0.39 36.23
N GLN A 133 32.76 0.44 36.38
CA GLN A 133 33.67 -0.32 35.53
C GLN A 133 33.43 -1.84 35.65
N GLU A 134 32.91 -2.32 36.77
CA GLU A 134 32.61 -3.74 36.97
C GLU A 134 31.43 -4.20 36.11
N ALA A 135 30.36 -3.42 36.05
CA ALA A 135 29.22 -3.62 35.16
C ALA A 135 29.65 -3.58 33.69
N ILE A 136 30.51 -2.62 33.32
CA ILE A 136 31.08 -2.54 31.97
C ILE A 136 31.87 -3.81 31.63
N ASN A 137 32.78 -4.23 32.52
CA ASN A 137 33.62 -5.41 32.30
C ASN A 137 32.80 -6.70 32.21
N ARG A 138 31.77 -6.86 33.05
CA ARG A 138 30.85 -8.00 33.01
C ARG A 138 30.06 -8.03 31.70
N GLN A 139 29.49 -6.90 31.28
CA GLN A 139 28.74 -6.84 30.02
C GLN A 139 29.66 -7.12 28.81
N ARG A 140 30.91 -6.65 28.86
CA ARG A 140 31.93 -6.95 27.85
C ARG A 140 32.22 -8.46 27.79
N GLN A 141 32.34 -9.14 28.94
CA GLN A 141 32.50 -10.60 28.99
C GLN A 141 31.28 -11.35 28.44
N GLU A 142 30.05 -10.89 28.72
CA GLU A 142 28.83 -11.48 28.15
C GLU A 142 28.78 -11.34 26.61
N LEU A 143 29.40 -10.28 26.07
CA LEU A 143 29.50 -10.03 24.64
C LEU A 143 30.65 -10.75 23.95
N ALA A 144 31.61 -11.29 24.70
CA ALA A 144 32.79 -12.00 24.16
C ALA A 144 32.44 -13.21 23.27
N GLY A 145 31.21 -13.74 23.40
CA GLY A 145 30.67 -14.79 22.52
C GLY A 145 30.01 -14.29 21.23
N ARG A 146 29.97 -12.97 20.99
CA ARG A 146 29.31 -12.33 19.84
C ARG A 146 30.26 -11.41 19.06
N VAL A 147 31.09 -10.67 19.77
CA VAL A 147 32.05 -9.71 19.24
C VAL A 147 33.34 -9.80 20.03
N ASP A 148 34.46 -9.45 19.40
CA ASP A 148 35.73 -9.27 20.10
C ASP A 148 35.57 -8.19 21.19
N PRO A 149 35.77 -8.53 22.49
CA PRO A 149 35.67 -7.58 23.60
C PRO A 149 36.47 -6.29 23.43
N ASP A 150 37.59 -6.37 22.71
CA ASP A 150 38.52 -5.25 22.48
C ASP A 150 38.02 -4.30 21.37
N GLN A 151 37.03 -4.72 20.59
CA GLN A 151 36.42 -3.91 19.53
C GLN A 151 35.25 -3.03 20.02
N VAL A 152 34.77 -3.23 21.27
CA VAL A 152 33.63 -2.47 21.82
C VAL A 152 34.11 -1.47 22.87
N SER A 153 33.92 -0.18 22.59
CA SER A 153 34.31 0.90 23.51
C SER A 153 33.48 0.87 24.81
N ASP A 154 34.07 1.36 25.91
CA ASP A 154 33.35 1.50 27.20
C ASP A 154 32.09 2.38 27.06
N GLY A 155 32.13 3.37 26.16
CA GLY A 155 30.98 4.21 25.82
C GLY A 155 29.83 3.42 25.18
N ALA A 156 30.13 2.52 24.25
CA ALA A 156 29.14 1.66 23.62
C ALA A 156 28.52 0.66 24.62
N ILE A 157 29.33 0.07 25.50
CA ILE A 157 28.85 -0.80 26.59
C ILE A 157 27.96 -0.01 27.56
N THR A 158 28.37 1.21 27.90
CA THR A 158 27.58 2.10 28.74
C THR A 158 26.21 2.36 28.10
N ALA A 159 26.16 2.77 26.83
CA ALA A 159 24.91 3.00 26.12
C ALA A 159 24.01 1.75 26.10
N ARG A 160 24.59 0.56 25.91
CA ARG A 160 23.85 -0.71 26.01
C ARG A 160 23.23 -0.92 27.39
N LEU A 161 24.00 -0.77 28.45
CA LEU A 161 23.51 -0.95 29.83
C LEU A 161 22.38 0.05 30.14
N GLN A 162 22.50 1.28 29.65
CA GLN A 162 21.43 2.27 29.77
C GLN A 162 20.15 1.83 29.06
N LEU A 163 20.26 1.25 27.87
CA LEU A 163 19.12 0.74 27.08
C LEU A 163 18.50 -0.53 27.68
N GLU A 164 19.27 -1.42 28.31
CA GLU A 164 18.71 -2.56 29.04
C GLU A 164 17.93 -2.09 30.27
N GLU A 165 18.33 -0.98 30.91
CA GLU A 165 17.55 -0.39 31.99
C GLU A 165 16.21 0.19 31.49
N THR A 166 16.19 0.87 30.33
CA THR A 166 14.95 1.42 29.77
C THR A 166 13.94 0.35 29.38
N LYS A 167 14.38 -0.89 29.15
CA LYS A 167 13.50 -2.05 28.91
C LYS A 167 12.50 -2.29 30.04
N LYS A 168 12.85 -1.91 31.29
CA LYS A 168 11.94 -2.03 32.45
C LYS A 168 10.68 -1.16 32.33
N ALA A 169 10.69 -0.13 31.50
CA ALA A 169 9.52 0.71 31.24
C ALA A 169 8.53 0.07 30.23
N ILE A 170 8.99 -0.93 29.46
CA ILE A 170 8.21 -1.52 28.38
C ILE A 170 7.29 -2.62 28.92
N ASN A 171 6.03 -2.56 28.52
CA ASN A 171 5.03 -3.55 28.86
C ASN A 171 4.27 -3.98 27.61
N PHE A 172 3.93 -5.27 27.47
CA PHE A 172 2.96 -5.73 26.47
C PHE A 172 1.62 -6.05 27.12
N LEU A 173 0.53 -5.91 26.36
CA LEU A 173 -0.80 -6.30 26.85
C LEU A 173 -0.88 -7.81 27.10
N SER A 174 -0.10 -8.64 26.39
CA SER A 174 -0.02 -10.09 26.63
C SER A 174 0.63 -10.44 27.97
N ASP A 175 1.42 -9.54 28.53
CA ASP A 175 2.15 -9.75 29.78
C ASP A 175 1.35 -9.27 31.00
N LYS A 176 0.07 -8.95 30.79
CA LYS A 176 -0.82 -8.40 31.81
C LYS A 176 -2.00 -9.35 32.05
N PRO A 177 -2.59 -9.33 33.26
CA PRO A 177 -3.77 -10.15 33.54
C PRO A 177 -4.88 -9.91 32.53
N GLN A 178 -5.66 -10.95 32.21
CA GLN A 178 -6.85 -10.80 31.38
C GLN A 178 -7.79 -9.75 31.99
N GLY A 179 -8.35 -8.85 31.18
CA GLY A 179 -9.14 -7.73 31.70
C GLY A 179 -8.34 -6.50 32.14
N PHE A 180 -7.00 -6.53 32.09
CA PHE A 180 -6.16 -5.39 32.48
C PHE A 180 -6.57 -4.08 31.82
N PHE A 181 -6.84 -4.09 30.51
CA PHE A 181 -7.24 -2.86 29.81
C PHE A 181 -8.59 -2.32 30.31
N ALA A 182 -9.52 -3.19 30.73
CA ALA A 182 -10.77 -2.77 31.35
C ALA A 182 -10.54 -2.07 32.70
N ASP A 183 -9.63 -2.60 33.52
CA ASP A 183 -9.25 -1.96 34.79
C ASP A 183 -8.53 -0.63 34.57
N LEU A 184 -7.65 -0.55 33.56
CA LEU A 184 -6.99 0.68 33.14
C LEU A 184 -8.02 1.75 32.74
N MET A 185 -8.99 1.39 31.89
CA MET A 185 -10.05 2.30 31.49
C MET A 185 -10.93 2.73 32.66
N LYS A 186 -11.22 1.83 33.61
CA LYS A 186 -11.95 2.17 34.83
C LYS A 186 -11.19 3.19 35.69
N LYS A 187 -9.87 3.08 35.80
CA LYS A 187 -9.02 4.04 36.52
C LYS A 187 -8.90 5.37 35.77
N HIS A 188 -8.78 5.34 34.45
CA HIS A 188 -8.81 6.54 33.59
C HIS A 188 -10.12 7.31 33.78
N ASN A 189 -11.26 6.63 33.75
CA ASN A 189 -12.58 7.26 33.94
C ASN A 189 -12.78 7.86 35.34
N LYS A 190 -12.03 7.39 36.34
CA LYS A 190 -12.01 7.97 37.69
C LYS A 190 -10.98 9.09 37.85
N GLY A 191 -10.19 9.37 36.81
CA GLY A 191 -9.10 10.35 36.83
C GLY A 191 -7.88 9.92 37.65
N GLU A 192 -7.77 8.63 38.02
CA GLU A 192 -6.65 8.08 38.80
C GLU A 192 -5.37 7.95 37.95
N VAL A 193 -5.54 7.71 36.66
CA VAL A 193 -4.48 7.62 35.65
C VAL A 193 -4.94 8.31 34.38
N VAL A 194 -4.03 8.52 33.43
CA VAL A 194 -4.34 9.07 32.10
C VAL A 194 -4.01 8.00 31.07
N VAL A 195 -4.92 7.74 30.13
CA VAL A 195 -4.63 6.97 28.92
C VAL A 195 -4.33 7.94 27.78
N ASP A 196 -3.21 7.75 27.08
CA ASP A 196 -2.92 8.48 25.85
C ASP A 196 -3.82 7.96 24.71
N MET A 197 -5.03 8.53 24.64
CA MET A 197 -6.01 8.20 23.61
C MET A 197 -5.49 8.46 22.19
N GLU A 198 -4.57 9.41 22.02
CA GLU A 198 -3.99 9.71 20.72
C GLU A 198 -3.09 8.58 20.24
N SER A 199 -2.22 8.08 21.13
CA SER A 199 -1.35 6.93 20.83
C SER A 199 -2.18 5.70 20.41
N LEU A 200 -3.21 5.39 21.19
CA LEU A 200 -4.07 4.24 20.96
C LEU A 200 -4.91 4.39 19.68
N ALA A 201 -5.51 5.55 19.46
CA ALA A 201 -6.27 5.84 18.24
C ALA A 201 -5.39 5.68 17.01
N SER A 202 -4.17 6.23 17.00
CA SER A 202 -3.27 6.14 15.85
C SER A 202 -2.94 4.70 15.45
N ILE A 203 -2.70 3.83 16.44
CA ILE A 203 -2.40 2.41 16.23
C ILE A 203 -3.61 1.68 15.64
N LEU A 204 -4.79 1.89 16.23
CA LEU A 204 -6.01 1.23 15.81
C LEU A 204 -6.42 1.69 14.40
N THR A 205 -6.45 3.00 14.14
CA THR A 205 -6.85 3.52 12.82
C THR A 205 -5.87 3.08 11.73
N ALA A 206 -4.55 3.12 12.00
CA ALA A 206 -3.55 2.65 11.04
C ALA A 206 -3.74 1.16 10.74
N SER A 207 -3.92 0.33 11.77
CA SER A 207 -4.13 -1.11 11.60
C SER A 207 -5.40 -1.42 10.79
N TYR A 208 -6.49 -0.67 10.99
CA TYR A 208 -7.72 -0.83 10.21
C TYR A 208 -7.58 -0.39 8.75
N VAL A 209 -6.97 0.77 8.51
CA VAL A 209 -6.77 1.31 7.15
C VAL A 209 -5.85 0.40 6.34
N LEU A 210 -4.78 -0.10 6.97
CA LEU A 210 -3.75 -0.95 6.35
C LEU A 210 -4.08 -2.44 6.40
N GLU A 211 -5.33 -2.83 6.67
CA GLU A 211 -5.78 -4.24 6.61
C GLU A 211 -4.92 -5.18 7.47
N GLU A 212 -4.51 -4.72 8.66
CA GLU A 212 -3.74 -5.53 9.59
C GLU A 212 -4.60 -6.66 10.15
N ASP A 213 -4.08 -7.88 10.07
CA ASP A 213 -4.79 -9.05 10.54
C ASP A 213 -4.22 -9.63 11.84
N ASP A 214 -3.03 -9.22 12.30
CA ASP A 214 -2.34 -9.71 13.50
C ASP A 214 -2.25 -8.69 14.64
N LEU A 215 -3.28 -7.87 14.84
CA LEU A 215 -3.31 -6.90 15.95
C LEU A 215 -3.66 -7.58 17.30
N HIS A 216 -2.86 -8.55 17.70
CA HIS A 216 -3.02 -9.30 18.95
C HIS A 216 -2.33 -8.61 20.14
N LYS A 217 -2.62 -9.04 21.39
CA LYS A 217 -2.08 -8.41 22.60
C LYS A 217 -0.55 -8.39 22.71
N GLY A 218 0.13 -9.32 22.05
CA GLY A 218 1.60 -9.34 22.00
C GLY A 218 2.22 -8.29 21.07
N ASN A 219 1.43 -7.66 20.21
CA ASN A 219 1.88 -6.66 19.23
C ASN A 219 1.53 -5.23 19.68
N ILE A 220 0.70 -5.09 20.73
CA ILE A 220 0.40 -3.82 21.38
C ILE A 220 1.12 -3.79 22.72
N GLY A 221 2.01 -2.81 22.86
CA GLY A 221 2.66 -2.49 24.12
C GLY A 221 2.28 -1.12 24.64
N PHE A 222 2.74 -0.82 25.85
CA PHE A 222 2.64 0.48 26.47
C PHE A 222 3.84 0.77 27.37
N TYR A 223 4.07 2.06 27.62
CA TYR A 223 5.00 2.56 28.64
C TYR A 223 4.33 3.67 29.44
N VAL A 224 4.78 3.85 30.67
CA VAL A 224 4.17 4.81 31.60
C VAL A 224 5.07 6.02 31.75
N THR A 225 4.51 7.22 31.53
CA THR A 225 5.17 8.51 31.78
C THR A 225 4.47 9.31 32.86
N LYS A 226 5.13 10.39 33.27
CA LYS A 226 4.56 11.40 34.17
C LYS A 226 3.81 12.45 33.36
N VAL A 227 2.64 12.87 33.85
CA VAL A 227 1.94 14.07 33.36
C VAL A 227 1.46 14.89 34.55
N ILE A 228 1.43 16.21 34.41
CA ILE A 228 0.84 17.12 35.40
C ILE A 228 -0.52 17.54 34.85
N ASP A 229 -1.58 17.36 35.64
CA ASP A 229 -2.91 17.80 35.26
C ASP A 229 -3.08 19.32 35.46
N GLU A 230 -4.22 19.87 35.00
CA GLU A 230 -4.52 21.31 35.11
C GLU A 230 -4.52 21.83 36.55
N ALA A 231 -4.75 20.95 37.53
CA ALA A 231 -4.73 21.27 38.96
C ALA A 231 -3.32 21.13 39.57
N GLY A 232 -2.30 20.83 38.78
CA GLY A 232 -0.92 20.66 39.23
C GLY A 232 -0.63 19.29 39.85
N ASN A 233 -1.57 18.34 39.81
CA ASN A 233 -1.37 17.01 40.36
C ASN A 233 -0.60 16.13 39.40
N GLU A 234 0.33 15.36 39.94
CA GLU A 234 1.04 14.35 39.17
C GLU A 234 0.14 13.14 38.89
N LYS A 235 0.02 12.76 37.62
CA LYS A 235 -0.65 11.55 37.18
C LYS A 235 0.28 10.68 36.35
N LYS A 236 -0.03 9.39 36.30
CA LYS A 236 0.64 8.41 35.44
C LYS A 236 -0.10 8.30 34.13
N LYS A 237 0.62 8.48 33.02
CA LYS A 237 0.10 8.45 31.65
C LYS A 237 0.55 7.17 30.95
N PHE A 238 -0.40 6.41 30.42
CA PHE A 238 -0.15 5.17 29.66
C PHE A 238 -0.11 5.49 28.17
N ASN A 239 1.07 5.36 27.56
CA ASN A 239 1.31 5.62 26.14
C ASN A 239 1.46 4.29 25.41
N PHE A 240 0.67 4.07 24.36
CA PHE A 240 0.64 2.81 23.62
C PHE A 240 1.58 2.85 22.43
N PHE A 241 2.13 1.70 22.06
CA PHE A 241 2.94 1.51 20.87
C PHE A 241 2.60 0.18 20.19
N LYS A 242 2.95 0.05 18.92
CA LYS A 242 2.78 -1.19 18.16
C LYS A 242 4.13 -1.67 17.66
N ILE A 243 4.32 -2.98 17.66
CA ILE A 243 5.41 -3.66 16.96
C ILE A 243 4.81 -4.72 16.04
N ASP A 244 5.65 -5.23 15.15
CA ASP A 244 5.32 -6.27 14.18
C ASP A 244 4.24 -5.86 13.17
N HIS A 245 4.62 -5.84 11.91
CA HIS A 245 3.80 -5.32 10.79
C HIS A 245 3.79 -6.29 9.60
N ASP A 246 4.18 -7.54 9.83
CA ASP A 246 4.33 -8.58 8.80
C ASP A 246 2.99 -9.00 8.15
N LEU A 247 1.86 -8.69 8.79
CA LEU A 247 0.50 -8.99 8.30
C LEU A 247 -0.35 -7.76 7.96
N MET A 248 0.28 -6.65 7.61
CA MET A 248 -0.42 -5.57 6.92
C MET A 248 -0.77 -5.94 5.48
N PHE A 249 -1.78 -5.26 4.94
CA PHE A 249 -2.27 -5.41 3.57
C PHE A 249 -2.65 -6.85 3.24
N ILE A 250 -3.30 -7.51 4.20
CA ILE A 250 -3.51 -8.95 4.11
C ILE A 250 -4.34 -9.34 2.88
N ASP A 251 -5.34 -8.53 2.51
CA ASP A 251 -6.16 -8.78 1.33
C ASP A 251 -5.57 -8.13 0.08
N SER A 252 -5.11 -6.89 0.18
CA SER A 252 -4.66 -6.13 -0.98
C SER A 252 -3.30 -6.56 -1.53
N ILE A 253 -2.36 -7.02 -0.69
CA ILE A 253 -1.00 -7.44 -1.09
C ILE A 253 -0.73 -8.90 -0.73
N MET A 254 -0.96 -9.32 0.52
CA MET A 254 -0.51 -10.63 1.01
C MET A 254 -1.36 -11.81 0.55
N SER A 255 -2.63 -11.60 0.21
CA SER A 255 -3.53 -12.65 -0.31
C SER A 255 -3.01 -13.32 -1.59
N GLN A 256 -2.03 -12.69 -2.22
CA GLN A 256 -1.36 -13.17 -3.42
C GLN A 256 -0.14 -14.06 -3.13
N LYS A 257 0.38 -14.05 -1.89
CA LYS A 257 1.69 -14.63 -1.56
C LYS A 257 1.63 -15.86 -0.64
N ASP A 258 0.78 -15.87 0.37
CA ASP A 258 0.78 -16.97 1.35
C ASP A 258 -0.62 -17.38 1.84
N MET A 259 -0.74 -18.66 2.21
CA MET A 259 -1.97 -19.28 2.71
C MET A 259 -1.91 -19.41 4.24
N ARG A 260 -2.69 -18.59 4.96
CA ARG A 260 -3.09 -18.92 6.34
C ARG A 260 -4.47 -19.58 6.35
N ILE A 261 -4.72 -20.46 7.31
CA ILE A 261 -6.02 -21.15 7.45
C ILE A 261 -7.15 -20.14 7.72
N ALA A 262 -6.87 -19.03 8.41
CA ALA A 262 -7.81 -17.93 8.59
C ALA A 262 -8.29 -17.34 7.25
N ASN A 263 -7.40 -17.28 6.24
CA ASN A 263 -7.73 -16.77 4.91
C ASN A 263 -8.83 -17.58 4.21
N ILE A 264 -9.04 -18.85 4.57
CA ILE A 264 -10.11 -19.69 4.01
C ILE A 264 -11.50 -19.11 4.32
N PHE A 265 -11.64 -18.36 5.41
CA PHE A 265 -12.89 -17.74 5.83
C PHE A 265 -13.09 -16.31 5.31
N TYR A 266 -12.10 -15.75 4.61
CA TYR A 266 -12.22 -14.41 4.04
C TYR A 266 -13.04 -14.41 2.74
N ASP A 267 -14.12 -13.62 2.72
CA ASP A 267 -14.84 -13.22 1.52
C ASP A 267 -14.40 -11.83 1.03
N LYS A 268 -15.01 -11.35 -0.07
CA LYS A 268 -14.72 -10.04 -0.69
C LYS A 268 -14.97 -8.83 0.21
N ASP A 269 -15.68 -9.00 1.33
CA ASP A 269 -16.06 -7.92 2.25
C ASP A 269 -15.26 -8.00 3.57
N SER A 270 -14.30 -8.94 3.70
CA SER A 270 -13.57 -9.22 4.94
C SER A 270 -12.79 -8.06 5.53
N PHE A 271 -12.42 -7.06 4.72
CA PHE A 271 -11.74 -5.84 5.20
C PHE A 271 -12.49 -4.58 4.80
N LYS A 272 -13.78 -4.69 4.50
CA LYS A 272 -14.60 -3.59 3.98
C LYS A 272 -14.57 -2.37 4.89
N ILE A 273 -14.35 -1.18 4.32
CA ILE A 273 -14.61 0.07 5.04
C ILE A 273 -16.10 0.37 4.95
N SER A 274 -16.75 0.47 6.11
CA SER A 274 -18.13 0.92 6.21
C SER A 274 -18.24 2.18 7.08
N THR A 275 -19.28 2.98 6.82
CA THR A 275 -19.59 4.14 7.68
C THR A 275 -19.92 3.70 9.11
N ARG A 276 -20.56 2.54 9.28
CA ARG A 276 -20.87 1.95 10.59
C ARG A 276 -19.59 1.69 11.39
N ASP A 277 -18.60 1.02 10.80
CA ASP A 277 -17.34 0.73 11.47
C ASP A 277 -16.55 2.00 11.81
N LEU A 278 -16.61 3.03 10.94
CA LEU A 278 -15.96 4.32 11.20
C LEU A 278 -16.63 5.07 12.38
N ASP A 279 -17.96 5.12 12.37
CA ASP A 279 -18.75 5.82 13.38
C ASP A 279 -18.64 5.15 14.76
N ASP A 280 -18.75 3.82 14.81
CA ASP A 280 -18.63 3.01 16.03
C ASP A 280 -17.18 2.64 16.39
N PHE A 281 -16.19 3.07 15.61
CA PHE A 281 -14.79 2.69 15.79
C PHE A 281 -14.30 2.86 17.25
N PRO A 282 -13.64 1.85 17.85
CA PRO A 282 -13.05 0.65 17.22
C PRO A 282 -13.92 -0.62 17.30
N ASP A 283 -15.21 -0.48 17.57
CA ASP A 283 -16.19 -1.57 17.63
C ASP A 283 -16.58 -2.02 16.21
N LEU A 284 -15.75 -2.87 15.60
CA LEU A 284 -15.93 -3.30 14.20
C LEU A 284 -17.11 -4.27 14.07
N GLN A 285 -17.97 -4.02 13.10
CA GLN A 285 -19.19 -4.78 12.81
C GLN A 285 -19.19 -5.35 11.39
N ASP A 286 -18.53 -4.68 10.45
CA ASP A 286 -18.45 -5.08 9.04
C ASP A 286 -17.09 -5.70 8.68
N SER A 287 -15.99 -5.13 9.17
CA SER A 287 -14.65 -5.62 8.89
C SER A 287 -14.31 -6.86 9.75
N GLY A 288 -13.84 -7.90 9.08
CA GLY A 288 -13.51 -9.21 9.63
C GLY A 288 -12.06 -9.40 10.06
N ASN A 289 -11.35 -8.33 10.46
CA ASN A 289 -9.99 -8.42 10.99
C ASN A 289 -9.91 -9.49 12.12
N HIS A 290 -9.08 -10.50 11.93
CA HIS A 290 -9.11 -11.70 12.75
C HIS A 290 -8.54 -11.46 14.16
N TYR A 291 -7.35 -10.88 14.28
CA TYR A 291 -6.79 -10.44 15.56
C TYR A 291 -7.16 -8.97 15.78
N TRP A 292 -8.38 -8.70 16.25
CA TRP A 292 -8.85 -7.35 16.57
C TRP A 292 -9.39 -7.23 18.01
N PRO A 293 -9.13 -6.12 18.75
CA PRO A 293 -9.50 -5.99 20.16
C PRO A 293 -10.99 -6.12 20.50
N THR A 294 -11.89 -5.79 19.58
CA THR A 294 -13.34 -5.85 19.78
C THR A 294 -14.01 -7.12 19.25
N GLN A 295 -13.24 -8.01 18.61
CA GLN A 295 -13.74 -9.27 18.06
C GLN A 295 -13.54 -10.42 19.05
N LYS A 296 -14.64 -11.05 19.50
CA LYS A 296 -14.59 -12.22 20.38
C LYS A 296 -14.12 -13.45 19.60
N ARG A 297 -13.23 -14.22 20.22
CA ARG A 297 -12.71 -15.45 19.62
C ARG A 297 -13.39 -16.68 20.19
N PHE A 298 -13.92 -17.52 19.31
CA PHE A 298 -14.48 -18.81 19.69
C PHE A 298 -13.44 -19.95 19.70
N ILE A 299 -12.26 -19.79 19.05
CA ILE A 299 -11.30 -20.89 18.80
C ILE A 299 -9.83 -20.55 19.16
N ALA A 300 -9.49 -19.34 19.60
CA ALA A 300 -8.08 -19.03 19.95
C ALA A 300 -7.79 -19.23 21.44
N THR A 301 -7.00 -20.26 21.74
CA THR A 301 -6.43 -20.49 23.07
C THR A 301 -5.09 -19.76 23.22
N GLY A 302 -4.91 -18.98 24.28
CA GLY A 302 -3.62 -18.37 24.66
C GLY A 302 -3.72 -16.91 25.12
N ASP A 303 -2.68 -16.44 25.82
CA ASP A 303 -2.65 -15.12 26.49
C ASP A 303 -2.59 -13.93 25.52
N LYS A 304 -2.30 -14.18 24.25
CA LYS A 304 -2.22 -13.16 23.19
C LYS A 304 -3.59 -12.76 22.62
N ALA A 305 -4.64 -13.55 22.87
CA ALA A 305 -5.99 -13.29 22.37
C ALA A 305 -6.81 -12.39 23.31
N TYR A 306 -7.78 -11.68 22.74
CA TYR A 306 -8.78 -10.88 23.48
C TYR A 306 -9.94 -11.77 23.95
N ASN A 307 -9.70 -12.52 25.03
CA ASN A 307 -10.66 -13.51 25.53
C ASN A 307 -11.56 -12.98 26.67
N SER A 308 -11.18 -11.88 27.32
CA SER A 308 -11.99 -11.27 28.38
C SER A 308 -13.14 -10.43 27.79
N ALA A 309 -14.38 -10.75 28.17
CA ALA A 309 -15.54 -9.98 27.74
C ALA A 309 -15.48 -8.51 28.21
N SER A 310 -15.00 -8.25 29.43
CA SER A 310 -14.86 -6.89 29.94
C SER A 310 -13.79 -6.10 29.20
N GLU A 311 -12.76 -6.77 28.70
CA GLU A 311 -11.70 -6.15 27.92
C GLU A 311 -12.16 -5.78 26.51
N VAL A 312 -12.83 -6.72 25.84
CA VAL A 312 -13.48 -6.48 24.54
C VAL A 312 -14.47 -5.32 24.64
N GLU A 313 -15.29 -5.31 25.69
CA GLU A 313 -16.24 -4.23 25.97
C GLU A 313 -15.51 -2.91 26.28
N ALA A 314 -14.40 -2.92 27.01
CA ALA A 314 -13.62 -1.72 27.28
C ALA A 314 -13.03 -1.10 26.00
N PHE A 315 -12.53 -1.93 25.07
CA PHE A 315 -12.09 -1.46 23.75
C PHE A 315 -13.27 -0.91 22.94
N ALA A 316 -14.40 -1.61 22.90
CA ALA A 316 -15.59 -1.14 22.18
C ALA A 316 -16.09 0.20 22.73
N ASN A 317 -16.04 0.38 24.06
CA ASN A 317 -16.46 1.60 24.73
C ASN A 317 -15.52 2.80 24.53
N LEU A 318 -14.34 2.64 23.90
CA LEU A 318 -13.50 3.78 23.50
C LEU A 318 -14.25 4.75 22.58
N LYS A 319 -15.24 4.26 21.82
CA LYS A 319 -16.12 5.10 20.99
C LYS A 319 -16.89 6.16 21.79
N ASN A 320 -17.01 6.00 23.11
CA ASN A 320 -17.68 6.93 24.01
C ASN A 320 -16.72 7.94 24.68
N ASP A 321 -15.40 7.74 24.61
CA ASP A 321 -14.41 8.67 25.16
C ASP A 321 -14.16 9.82 24.17
N LEU A 322 -14.36 11.07 24.61
CA LEU A 322 -14.25 12.25 23.74
C LEU A 322 -12.84 12.45 23.18
N ALA A 323 -11.80 12.21 23.99
CA ALA A 323 -10.41 12.36 23.55
C ALA A 323 -10.06 11.29 22.50
N PHE A 324 -10.54 10.06 22.69
CA PHE A 324 -10.41 9.01 21.69
C PHE A 324 -11.18 9.32 20.41
N ARG A 325 -12.42 9.81 20.50
CA ARG A 325 -13.22 10.21 19.33
C ARG A 325 -12.52 11.30 18.51
N ASN A 326 -11.98 12.32 19.18
CA ASN A 326 -11.24 13.38 18.52
C ASN A 326 -9.97 12.82 17.84
N ALA A 327 -9.21 11.99 18.55
CA ALA A 327 -8.01 11.37 18.00
C ALA A 327 -8.29 10.42 16.83
N LYS A 328 -9.31 9.55 16.90
CA LYS A 328 -9.63 8.63 15.80
C LYS A 328 -9.91 9.38 14.50
N TRP A 329 -10.65 10.50 14.58
CA TRP A 329 -10.97 11.27 13.39
C TRP A 329 -9.76 12.02 12.85
N LYS A 330 -8.85 12.51 13.71
CA LYS A 330 -7.54 13.02 13.29
C LYS A 330 -6.78 11.97 12.48
N TYR A 331 -6.63 10.74 12.97
CA TYR A 331 -5.83 9.73 12.25
C TYR A 331 -6.53 9.10 11.05
N PHE A 332 -7.88 9.06 11.03
CA PHE A 332 -8.62 8.77 9.80
C PHE A 332 -8.43 9.88 8.76
N LEU A 333 -8.48 11.15 9.18
CA LEU A 333 -8.17 12.27 8.29
C LEU A 333 -6.74 12.17 7.76
N LYS A 334 -5.75 11.93 8.63
CA LYS A 334 -4.34 11.71 8.25
C LYS A 334 -4.22 10.66 7.16
N SER A 335 -4.88 9.52 7.36
CA SER A 335 -4.91 8.42 6.39
C SER A 335 -5.55 8.83 5.06
N ALA A 336 -6.66 9.56 5.13
CA ALA A 336 -7.40 10.00 3.96
C ALA A 336 -6.66 11.05 3.12
N VAL A 337 -5.89 11.96 3.76
CA VAL A 337 -5.17 13.02 3.03
C VAL A 337 -3.78 12.61 2.58
N MET A 338 -3.27 11.46 3.03
CA MET A 338 -1.92 10.98 2.72
C MET A 338 -1.68 10.88 1.20
N PRO A 339 -0.63 11.52 0.67
CA PRO A 339 -0.21 11.35 -0.72
C PRO A 339 0.09 9.90 -1.05
N VAL A 340 -0.49 9.38 -2.13
CA VAL A 340 -0.25 7.98 -2.57
C VAL A 340 1.20 7.79 -2.99
N ASP A 341 1.81 8.81 -3.60
CA ASP A 341 3.21 8.80 -4.00
C ASP A 341 4.16 8.67 -2.79
N LEU A 342 3.81 9.23 -1.63
CA LEU A 342 4.60 9.06 -0.40
C LEU A 342 4.54 7.62 0.11
N ILE A 343 3.34 7.02 0.12
CA ILE A 343 3.14 5.64 0.54
C ILE A 343 3.88 4.68 -0.39
N GLU A 344 3.77 4.88 -1.71
CA GLU A 344 4.51 4.10 -2.70
C GLU A 344 6.01 4.21 -2.46
N LYS A 345 6.55 5.43 -2.35
CA LYS A 345 7.97 5.67 -2.06
C LYS A 345 8.42 4.93 -0.79
N SER A 346 7.62 4.89 0.26
CA SER A 346 7.93 4.16 1.50
C SER A 346 7.89 2.63 1.30
N LEU A 347 6.88 2.10 0.60
CA LEU A 347 6.73 0.66 0.36
C LEU A 347 7.76 0.11 -0.64
N THR A 348 8.17 0.91 -1.63
CA THR A 348 9.05 0.46 -2.72
C THR A 348 10.52 0.76 -2.47
N ARG A 349 10.85 1.53 -1.43
CA ARG A 349 12.23 1.84 -1.04
C ARG A 349 13.12 0.60 -0.91
N HIS A 350 12.49 -0.52 -0.56
CA HIS A 350 13.12 -1.79 -0.25
C HIS A 350 12.95 -2.85 -1.35
N LEU A 351 12.23 -2.53 -2.42
CA LEU A 351 12.01 -3.39 -3.58
C LEU A 351 13.10 -3.16 -4.64
N ASP A 352 13.49 -4.21 -5.34
CA ASP A 352 14.42 -4.10 -6.47
C ASP A 352 13.73 -3.54 -7.72
N GLU A 353 14.50 -2.94 -8.64
CA GLU A 353 13.97 -2.46 -9.93
C GLU A 353 13.33 -3.58 -10.78
N SER A 354 13.69 -4.85 -10.55
CA SER A 354 13.05 -5.99 -11.20
C SER A 354 11.62 -6.26 -10.71
N GLU A 355 11.21 -5.61 -9.61
CA GLU A 355 9.91 -5.75 -8.94
C GLU A 355 8.96 -4.57 -9.20
N ILE A 356 9.22 -3.82 -10.26
CA ILE A 356 8.42 -2.68 -10.70
C ILE A 356 6.92 -3.01 -10.87
N ASP A 357 6.56 -4.26 -11.20
CA ASP A 357 5.17 -4.73 -11.26
C ASP A 357 4.49 -4.72 -9.88
N LYS A 358 5.21 -5.18 -8.85
CA LYS A 358 4.76 -5.17 -7.45
C LYS A 358 4.51 -3.73 -6.97
N SER A 359 5.36 -2.77 -7.33
CA SER A 359 5.11 -1.35 -7.01
C SER A 359 3.75 -0.86 -7.52
N SER A 360 3.48 -1.08 -8.81
CA SER A 360 2.22 -0.62 -9.42
C SER A 360 0.98 -1.29 -8.82
N MET A 361 1.12 -2.55 -8.40
CA MET A 361 0.06 -3.25 -7.70
C MET A 361 -0.20 -2.65 -6.32
N ILE A 362 0.86 -2.38 -5.56
CA ILE A 362 0.78 -1.71 -4.26
C ILE A 362 0.12 -0.34 -4.40
N ARG A 363 0.57 0.48 -5.36
CA ARG A 363 -0.01 1.79 -5.67
C ARG A 363 -1.51 1.68 -5.95
N ASN A 364 -1.92 0.78 -6.84
CA ASN A 364 -3.32 0.58 -7.21
C ASN A 364 -4.18 0.12 -6.03
N SER A 365 -3.67 -0.80 -5.21
CA SER A 365 -4.32 -1.28 -4.00
C SER A 365 -4.51 -0.14 -2.99
N MET A 366 -3.47 0.64 -2.71
CA MET A 366 -3.53 1.77 -1.79
C MET A 366 -4.46 2.87 -2.26
N TRP A 367 -4.37 3.22 -3.53
CA TRP A 367 -5.24 4.21 -4.14
C TRP A 367 -6.71 3.81 -4.04
N THR A 368 -7.03 2.55 -4.32
CA THR A 368 -8.39 2.01 -4.19
C THR A 368 -8.88 2.05 -2.74
N ARG A 369 -8.02 1.61 -1.80
CA ARG A 369 -8.33 1.54 -0.38
C ARG A 369 -8.56 2.93 0.23
N LEU A 370 -7.66 3.88 -0.02
CA LEU A 370 -7.79 5.25 0.47
C LEU A 370 -8.93 6.00 -0.22
N GLY A 371 -9.19 5.74 -1.50
CA GLY A 371 -10.37 6.25 -2.20
C GLY A 371 -11.69 5.77 -1.57
N ALA A 372 -11.75 4.50 -1.15
CA ALA A 372 -12.89 3.97 -0.40
C ALA A 372 -13.01 4.62 0.98
N LEU A 373 -11.90 4.80 1.70
CA LEU A 373 -11.86 5.49 2.99
C LEU A 373 -12.40 6.92 2.88
N LYS A 374 -11.88 7.72 1.95
CA LYS A 374 -12.32 9.10 1.68
C LYS A 374 -13.84 9.17 1.48
N ASN A 375 -14.37 8.31 0.61
CA ASN A 375 -15.81 8.25 0.33
C ASN A 375 -16.63 7.90 1.58
N LYS A 376 -16.24 6.88 2.34
CA LYS A 376 -16.98 6.45 3.55
C LYS A 376 -16.89 7.44 4.70
N LEU A 377 -15.77 8.13 4.86
CA LEU A 377 -15.64 9.25 5.79
C LEU A 377 -16.60 10.38 5.42
N LEU A 378 -16.71 10.74 4.14
CA LEU A 378 -17.64 11.79 3.69
C LEU A 378 -19.11 11.35 3.70
N GLU A 379 -19.40 10.05 3.77
CA GLU A 379 -20.75 9.52 4.06
C GLU A 379 -21.09 9.63 5.57
N SER A 380 -20.11 9.54 6.48
CA SER A 380 -20.30 9.71 7.92
C SER A 380 -20.67 11.15 8.28
N GLU A 381 -21.82 11.34 8.93
CA GLU A 381 -22.21 12.63 9.50
C GLU A 381 -21.27 13.05 10.65
N GLN A 382 -20.89 12.10 11.51
CA GLN A 382 -19.99 12.38 12.64
C GLN A 382 -18.64 12.91 12.18
N PHE A 383 -18.08 12.33 11.11
CA PHE A 383 -16.83 12.80 10.54
C PHE A 383 -16.99 14.17 9.89
N ARG A 384 -18.08 14.44 9.16
CA ARG A 384 -18.31 15.78 8.57
C ARG A 384 -18.40 16.87 9.63
N VAL A 385 -19.10 16.61 10.73
CA VAL A 385 -19.16 17.53 11.89
C VAL A 385 -17.77 17.75 12.46
N TYR A 386 -17.02 16.68 12.73
CA TYR A 386 -15.64 16.77 13.20
C TYR A 386 -14.75 17.59 12.25
N LEU A 387 -14.85 17.35 10.94
CA LEU A 387 -14.05 18.01 9.93
C LEU A 387 -14.36 19.52 9.88
N ALA A 388 -15.63 19.90 10.05
CA ALA A 388 -16.04 21.30 10.12
C ALA A 388 -15.53 22.01 11.39
N GLU A 389 -15.58 21.34 12.55
CA GLU A 389 -15.26 21.93 13.86
C GLU A 389 -13.75 21.91 14.18
N HIS A 390 -13.05 20.84 13.79
CA HIS A 390 -11.69 20.54 14.22
C HIS A 390 -10.72 20.27 13.07
N GLY A 391 -11.23 20.14 11.83
CA GLY A 391 -10.45 19.71 10.67
C GLY A 391 -9.19 20.54 10.41
N ASN A 392 -9.28 21.87 10.42
CA ASN A 392 -8.12 22.74 10.16
C ASN A 392 -7.01 22.57 11.20
N LYS A 393 -7.37 22.48 12.49
CA LYS A 393 -6.39 22.27 13.57
C LYS A 393 -5.74 20.89 13.44
N ALA A 394 -6.57 19.86 13.28
CA ALA A 394 -6.08 18.49 13.11
C ALA A 394 -5.16 18.37 11.90
N PHE A 395 -5.51 19.02 10.78
CA PHE A 395 -4.70 19.02 9.57
C PHE A 395 -3.36 19.73 9.75
N ALA A 396 -3.31 20.86 10.46
CA ALA A 396 -2.05 21.53 10.75
C ALA A 396 -1.08 20.63 11.55
N GLU A 397 -1.60 19.88 12.53
CA GLU A 397 -0.81 18.90 13.28
C GLU A 397 -0.32 17.74 12.38
N ILE A 398 -1.22 17.19 11.55
CA ILE A 398 -0.90 16.14 10.58
C ILE A 398 0.20 16.61 9.62
N ARG A 399 0.08 17.83 9.11
CA ARG A 399 1.03 18.41 8.15
C ARG A 399 2.43 18.53 8.74
N GLU A 400 2.55 18.96 9.99
CA GLU A 400 3.86 19.01 10.67
C GLU A 400 4.41 17.60 10.98
N GLU A 401 3.56 16.62 11.33
CA GLU A 401 3.99 15.22 11.47
C GLU A 401 4.58 14.68 10.15
N ILE A 402 3.89 14.86 9.03
CA ILE A 402 4.34 14.39 7.71
C ILE A 402 5.60 15.13 7.25
N LYS A 403 5.67 16.45 7.49
CA LYS A 403 6.87 17.25 7.24
C LYS A 403 8.10 16.70 7.97
N GLY A 404 7.95 16.31 9.24
CA GLY A 404 9.02 15.67 10.01
C GLY A 404 9.46 14.34 9.37
N TYR A 405 8.51 13.53 8.89
CA TYR A 405 8.83 12.28 8.20
C TYR A 405 9.59 12.51 6.89
N VAL A 406 9.08 13.37 5.99
CA VAL A 406 9.72 13.58 4.67
C VAL A 406 11.13 14.17 4.79
N GLN A 407 11.38 14.97 5.84
CA GLN A 407 12.71 15.45 6.19
C GLN A 407 13.62 14.31 6.66
N ALA A 408 13.15 13.47 7.59
CA ALA A 408 13.90 12.33 8.10
C ALA A 408 14.16 11.25 7.03
N ALA A 409 13.28 11.13 6.05
CA ALA A 409 13.40 10.21 4.91
C ALA A 409 14.49 10.66 3.90
N GLY A 410 15.00 11.89 4.01
CA GLY A 410 16.04 12.41 3.11
C GLY A 410 15.54 12.71 1.70
N LEU A 411 14.26 13.06 1.55
CA LEU A 411 13.70 13.51 0.27
C LEU A 411 14.28 14.86 -0.13
N THR A 412 14.38 15.13 -1.43
CA THR A 412 14.86 16.44 -1.92
C THR A 412 13.88 17.55 -1.55
N PRO A 413 14.32 18.82 -1.40
CA PRO A 413 13.41 19.92 -1.08
C PRO A 413 12.22 20.04 -2.05
N ALA A 414 12.43 19.81 -3.34
CA ALA A 414 11.37 19.84 -4.35
C ALA A 414 10.35 18.69 -4.17
N GLU A 415 10.82 17.49 -3.84
CA GLU A 415 9.92 16.37 -3.52
C GLU A 415 9.13 16.65 -2.23
N GLN A 416 9.77 17.21 -1.21
CA GLN A 416 9.09 17.59 0.03
C GLN A 416 7.99 18.62 -0.23
N GLU A 417 8.29 19.67 -0.99
CA GLU A 417 7.32 20.71 -1.36
C GLU A 417 6.15 20.13 -2.16
N SER A 418 6.43 19.29 -3.17
CA SER A 418 5.39 18.65 -3.98
C SER A 418 4.48 17.75 -3.15
N LEU A 419 5.02 16.95 -2.23
CA LEU A 419 4.24 16.06 -1.38
C LEU A 419 3.39 16.82 -0.36
N LEU A 420 3.92 17.91 0.21
CA LEU A 420 3.18 18.76 1.14
C LEU A 420 2.08 19.54 0.42
N ALA A 421 2.32 19.98 -0.81
CA ALA A 421 1.28 20.60 -1.64
C ALA A 421 0.14 19.61 -1.96
N GLU A 422 0.47 18.36 -2.33
CA GLU A 422 -0.56 17.33 -2.54
C GLU A 422 -1.35 17.00 -1.27
N LEU A 423 -0.68 16.99 -0.12
CA LEU A 423 -1.33 16.82 1.18
C LEU A 423 -2.33 17.97 1.45
N ASP A 424 -1.93 19.22 1.17
CA ASP A 424 -2.78 20.41 1.28
C ASP A 424 -3.98 20.34 0.30
N ASP A 425 -3.76 19.92 -0.94
CA ASP A 425 -4.81 19.75 -1.96
C ASP A 425 -5.82 18.67 -1.56
N ASN A 426 -5.33 17.50 -1.11
CA ASN A 426 -6.19 16.41 -0.64
C ASN A 426 -7.11 16.86 0.51
N PHE A 427 -6.58 17.67 1.44
CA PHE A 427 -7.39 18.21 2.54
C PHE A 427 -8.42 19.23 2.06
N ASN A 428 -8.04 20.14 1.16
CA ASN A 428 -8.95 21.14 0.59
C ASN A 428 -10.11 20.48 -0.17
N VAL A 429 -9.83 19.42 -0.92
CA VAL A 429 -10.86 18.63 -1.60
C VAL A 429 -11.81 17.98 -0.60
N MET A 430 -11.30 17.38 0.48
CA MET A 430 -12.13 16.79 1.53
C MET A 430 -13.04 17.84 2.19
N LEU A 431 -12.51 19.03 2.49
CA LEU A 431 -13.31 20.15 3.02
C LEU A 431 -14.40 20.61 2.06
N PHE A 432 -14.07 20.73 0.77
CA PHE A 432 -15.03 21.11 -0.27
C PHE A 432 -16.18 20.11 -0.35
N CYS A 433 -15.87 18.81 -0.46
CA CYS A 433 -16.88 17.76 -0.55
C CYS A 433 -17.74 17.65 0.72
N ALA A 434 -17.17 17.91 1.90
CA ALA A 434 -17.92 17.86 3.14
C ALA A 434 -18.92 19.02 3.30
N ARG A 435 -18.53 20.24 2.89
CA ARG A 435 -19.39 21.44 2.96
C ARG A 435 -20.57 21.36 2.01
N ASP A 436 -20.35 20.79 0.83
CA ASP A 436 -21.37 20.64 -0.19
C ASP A 436 -22.61 19.85 0.30
N LYS A 437 -22.39 18.78 1.09
CA LYS A 437 -23.49 17.98 1.67
C LYS A 437 -24.38 18.71 2.67
N HIS A 438 -24.02 19.94 3.07
CA HIS A 438 -24.85 20.81 3.90
C HIS A 438 -25.72 21.78 3.09
N LEU A 439 -25.67 21.72 1.75
CA LEU A 439 -26.50 22.55 0.90
C LEU A 439 -27.98 22.10 0.97
N PRO A 440 -28.93 23.06 1.06
CA PRO A 440 -30.32 22.80 1.45
C PRO A 440 -31.16 22.07 0.40
N THR A 441 -30.68 21.92 -0.84
CA THR A 441 -31.41 21.24 -1.92
C THR A 441 -30.49 20.22 -2.61
N GLU A 442 -31.02 19.06 -2.97
CA GLU A 442 -30.27 18.01 -3.68
C GLU A 442 -29.68 18.51 -5.01
N ASP A 443 -30.38 19.43 -5.70
CA ASP A 443 -29.94 20.05 -6.96
C ASP A 443 -28.70 20.95 -6.81
N GLN A 444 -28.31 21.29 -5.57
CA GLN A 444 -27.10 22.07 -5.27
C GLN A 444 -25.92 21.22 -4.82
N GLN A 445 -26.15 19.94 -4.52
CA GLN A 445 -25.11 19.04 -4.02
C GLN A 445 -24.34 18.41 -5.18
N ILE A 446 -23.02 18.24 -5.02
CA ILE A 446 -22.21 17.46 -5.95
C ILE A 446 -22.71 16.03 -5.99
N SER A 447 -22.85 15.51 -7.20
CA SER A 447 -23.22 14.12 -7.43
C SER A 447 -22.15 13.17 -6.87
N ALA A 448 -22.51 11.91 -6.65
CA ALA A 448 -21.54 10.89 -6.28
C ALA A 448 -20.42 10.70 -7.34
N ILE A 449 -20.70 11.00 -8.61
CA ILE A 449 -19.71 10.96 -9.70
C ILE A 449 -18.75 12.15 -9.55
N GLN A 450 -19.26 13.37 -9.34
CA GLN A 450 -18.45 14.56 -9.12
C GLN A 450 -17.56 14.42 -7.89
N GLN A 451 -18.10 13.94 -6.76
CA GLN A 451 -17.32 13.66 -5.56
C GLN A 451 -16.20 12.64 -5.85
N SER A 452 -16.49 11.59 -6.61
CA SER A 452 -15.50 10.56 -6.97
C SER A 452 -14.40 11.10 -7.88
N ILE A 453 -14.71 12.02 -8.81
CA ILE A 453 -13.71 12.71 -9.64
C ILE A 453 -12.78 13.54 -8.76
N LEU A 454 -13.35 14.38 -7.90
CA LEU A 454 -12.60 15.29 -7.03
C LEU A 454 -11.67 14.54 -6.07
N LEU A 455 -12.17 13.45 -5.47
CA LEU A 455 -11.38 12.62 -4.57
C LEU A 455 -10.35 11.73 -5.29
N GLY A 456 -10.32 11.77 -6.62
CA GLY A 456 -9.47 10.93 -7.44
C GLY A 456 -9.79 9.45 -7.24
N ASN A 457 -11.05 9.05 -7.12
CA ASN A 457 -11.49 7.65 -7.06
C ASN A 457 -12.37 7.32 -8.29
N TYR A 458 -11.72 7.05 -9.41
CA TYR A 458 -12.36 6.87 -10.73
C TYR A 458 -13.09 5.52 -10.93
N ASN A 459 -13.58 4.89 -9.85
CA ASN A 459 -14.36 3.66 -9.89
C ASN A 459 -15.84 3.94 -10.21
N PHE A 460 -16.12 4.38 -11.43
CA PHE A 460 -17.50 4.62 -11.87
C PHE A 460 -18.23 3.31 -12.17
N SER A 461 -19.28 3.02 -11.39
CA SER A 461 -20.20 1.93 -11.74
C SER A 461 -20.94 2.25 -13.04
N SER A 462 -21.18 1.24 -13.89
CA SER A 462 -21.90 1.40 -15.16
C SER A 462 -23.41 1.64 -14.99
N ARG A 463 -23.90 1.82 -13.77
CA ARG A 463 -25.34 1.85 -13.47
C ARG A 463 -25.96 3.24 -13.61
N ASN A 464 -25.17 4.31 -13.46
CA ASN A 464 -25.68 5.68 -13.56
C ASN A 464 -25.12 6.34 -14.82
N LYS A 465 -26.02 6.91 -15.62
CA LYS A 465 -25.66 7.73 -16.79
C LYS A 465 -25.14 9.08 -16.26
N PRO A 466 -23.92 9.52 -16.62
CA PRO A 466 -23.40 10.82 -16.19
C PRO A 466 -24.30 11.97 -16.66
N SER A 467 -24.55 12.94 -15.78
CA SER A 467 -25.21 14.19 -16.12
C SER A 467 -24.27 15.11 -16.91
N PRO A 468 -24.80 16.18 -17.56
CA PRO A 468 -23.95 17.22 -18.14
C PRO A 468 -23.00 17.87 -17.13
N ASP A 469 -23.44 18.04 -15.87
CA ASP A 469 -22.63 18.63 -14.80
C ASP A 469 -21.50 17.68 -14.36
N ASP A 470 -21.74 16.37 -14.35
CA ASP A 470 -20.70 15.36 -14.10
C ASP A 470 -19.58 15.46 -15.16
N VAL A 471 -19.97 15.60 -16.42
CA VAL A 471 -19.04 15.79 -17.54
C VAL A 471 -18.31 17.13 -17.41
N GLY A 472 -19.03 18.20 -17.05
CA GLY A 472 -18.46 19.52 -16.79
C GLY A 472 -17.37 19.48 -15.71
N SER A 473 -17.64 18.86 -14.56
CA SER A 473 -16.65 18.70 -13.50
C SER A 473 -15.43 17.88 -13.94
N ALA A 474 -15.62 16.84 -14.76
CA ALA A 474 -14.50 16.08 -15.31
C ALA A 474 -13.62 16.91 -16.25
N LEU A 475 -14.23 17.77 -17.05
CA LEU A 475 -13.52 18.70 -17.94
C LEU A 475 -12.77 19.77 -17.15
N ASP A 476 -13.38 20.33 -16.11
CA ASP A 476 -12.73 21.34 -15.27
C ASP A 476 -11.58 20.73 -14.47
N HIS A 477 -11.75 19.51 -13.94
CA HIS A 477 -10.68 18.74 -13.32
C HIS A 477 -9.51 18.50 -14.29
N PHE A 478 -9.80 18.16 -15.55
CA PHE A 478 -8.78 18.05 -16.59
C PHE A 478 -8.09 19.39 -16.86
N LYS A 479 -8.82 20.50 -17.00
CA LYS A 479 -8.22 21.83 -17.25
C LYS A 479 -7.27 22.25 -16.13
N GLN A 480 -7.59 21.96 -14.87
CA GLN A 480 -6.73 22.25 -13.72
C GLN A 480 -5.40 21.48 -13.78
N HIS A 481 -5.40 20.28 -14.35
CA HIS A 481 -4.25 19.39 -14.43
C HIS A 481 -3.67 19.28 -15.85
N LYS A 482 -4.12 20.10 -16.80
CA LYS A 482 -3.73 19.97 -18.20
C LYS A 482 -2.22 20.20 -18.40
N GLU A 483 -1.65 21.09 -17.59
CA GLU A 483 -0.24 21.45 -17.66
C GLU A 483 0.43 21.29 -16.28
N PRO A 484 1.61 20.63 -16.20
CA PRO A 484 2.32 20.00 -17.31
C PRO A 484 1.63 18.71 -17.81
N VAL A 485 1.92 18.30 -19.05
CA VAL A 485 1.46 17.02 -19.60
C VAL A 485 2.13 15.85 -18.89
N ASP A 486 1.49 15.36 -17.83
CA ASP A 486 1.98 14.30 -16.95
C ASP A 486 0.95 13.18 -16.72
N ALA A 487 1.24 12.29 -15.76
CA ALA A 487 0.40 11.16 -15.39
C ALA A 487 -1.00 11.59 -14.89
N ARG A 488 -1.08 12.72 -14.17
CA ARG A 488 -2.34 13.26 -13.64
C ARG A 488 -3.19 13.85 -14.75
N SER A 489 -2.58 14.64 -15.63
CA SER A 489 -3.23 15.18 -16.84
C SER A 489 -3.83 14.07 -17.70
N TYR A 490 -3.07 12.98 -17.87
CA TYR A 490 -3.48 11.81 -18.65
C TYR A 490 -4.65 11.07 -17.99
N ALA A 491 -4.58 10.88 -16.67
CA ALA A 491 -5.66 10.24 -15.92
C ALA A 491 -6.95 11.05 -16.00
N ALA A 492 -6.89 12.36 -15.75
CA ALA A 492 -8.02 13.27 -15.86
C ALA A 492 -8.62 13.26 -17.27
N ALA A 493 -7.78 13.26 -18.32
CA ALA A 493 -8.24 13.19 -19.70
C ALA A 493 -8.96 11.87 -20.02
N CYS A 494 -8.44 10.75 -19.51
CA CYS A 494 -9.08 9.44 -19.68
C CYS A 494 -10.46 9.38 -19.01
N VAL A 495 -10.58 9.96 -17.81
CA VAL A 495 -11.83 10.02 -17.05
C VAL A 495 -12.87 10.86 -17.77
N ALA A 496 -12.52 12.07 -18.22
CA ALA A 496 -13.43 12.94 -18.96
C ALA A 496 -13.93 12.27 -20.25
N ILE A 497 -13.05 11.61 -21.02
CA ILE A 497 -13.46 10.85 -22.22
C ILE A 497 -14.43 9.72 -21.86
N ASP A 498 -14.17 8.95 -20.80
CA ASP A 498 -15.06 7.85 -20.38
C ASP A 498 -16.46 8.36 -19.99
N LEU A 499 -16.53 9.51 -19.30
CA LEU A 499 -17.79 10.12 -18.90
C LEU A 499 -18.56 10.70 -20.09
N ILE A 500 -17.90 11.38 -21.03
CA ILE A 500 -18.52 11.86 -22.27
C ILE A 500 -19.11 10.69 -23.08
N LYS A 501 -18.38 9.58 -23.20
CA LYS A 501 -18.90 8.39 -23.91
C LYS A 501 -20.11 7.79 -23.21
N LYS A 502 -20.10 7.72 -21.89
CA LYS A 502 -21.21 7.19 -21.09
C LYS A 502 -22.43 8.12 -21.05
N SER A 503 -22.25 9.43 -21.19
CA SER A 503 -23.37 10.37 -21.32
C SER A 503 -24.11 10.20 -22.65
N GLY A 504 -23.49 9.59 -23.66
CA GLY A 504 -24.09 9.35 -24.97
C GLY A 504 -24.26 10.62 -25.82
N ASN A 505 -23.65 11.73 -25.40
CA ASN A 505 -23.77 13.04 -26.04
C ASN A 505 -22.43 13.45 -26.67
N GLU A 506 -21.69 12.52 -27.28
CA GLU A 506 -20.33 12.79 -27.79
C GLU A 506 -20.28 13.97 -28.77
N GLU A 507 -21.35 14.17 -29.56
CA GLU A 507 -21.47 15.25 -30.53
C GLU A 507 -21.37 16.63 -29.86
N ASP A 508 -22.00 16.80 -28.69
CA ASP A 508 -22.01 18.05 -27.92
C ASP A 508 -20.63 18.42 -27.35
N TYR A 509 -19.70 17.44 -27.27
CA TYR A 509 -18.38 17.61 -26.68
C TYR A 509 -17.25 17.42 -27.70
N THR A 510 -17.51 17.61 -29.00
CA THR A 510 -16.53 17.35 -30.08
C THR A 510 -15.20 18.09 -29.89
N GLU A 511 -15.23 19.38 -29.55
CA GLU A 511 -14.02 20.19 -29.32
C GLU A 511 -13.24 19.71 -28.10
N ASN A 512 -13.94 19.50 -26.97
CA ASN A 512 -13.35 18.96 -25.75
C ASN A 512 -12.71 17.58 -26.00
N LEU A 513 -13.38 16.71 -26.75
CA LEU A 513 -12.86 15.39 -27.11
C LEU A 513 -11.58 15.49 -27.95
N ALA A 514 -11.47 16.47 -28.84
CA ALA A 514 -10.25 16.68 -29.63
C ALA A 514 -9.07 17.05 -28.72
N GLU A 515 -9.28 18.02 -27.82
CA GLU A 515 -8.28 18.45 -26.84
C GLU A 515 -7.86 17.32 -25.88
N LEU A 516 -8.82 16.60 -25.31
CA LEU A 516 -8.56 15.47 -24.42
C LEU A 516 -7.75 14.36 -25.13
N ARG A 517 -8.05 14.09 -26.41
CA ARG A 517 -7.31 13.12 -27.22
C ARG A 517 -5.90 13.61 -27.57
N GLU A 518 -5.70 14.91 -27.72
CA GLU A 518 -4.38 15.51 -27.92
C GLU A 518 -3.53 15.37 -26.66
N ALA A 519 -4.04 15.76 -25.49
CA ALA A 519 -3.34 15.62 -24.21
C ALA A 519 -2.93 14.15 -23.94
N LYS A 520 -3.84 13.21 -24.21
CA LYS A 520 -3.52 11.77 -24.11
C LYS A 520 -2.39 11.33 -25.02
N ARG A 521 -2.39 11.79 -26.27
CA ARG A 521 -1.33 11.49 -27.24
C ARG A 521 0.00 12.10 -26.82
N ALA A 522 -0.01 13.35 -26.38
CA ALA A 522 1.17 14.06 -25.91
C ALA A 522 1.86 13.33 -24.73
N TYR A 523 1.08 12.81 -23.78
CA TYR A 523 1.63 12.05 -22.66
C TYR A 523 2.24 10.70 -23.08
N ILE A 524 1.48 9.87 -23.81
CA ILE A 524 1.90 8.51 -24.15
C ILE A 524 3.06 8.51 -25.14
N ASN A 525 2.86 9.10 -26.31
CA ASN A 525 3.89 9.36 -27.32
C ASN A 525 3.24 10.14 -28.48
N PRO A 526 3.74 11.32 -28.86
CA PRO A 526 3.24 12.02 -30.04
C PRO A 526 3.57 11.27 -31.36
N GLN A 527 4.54 10.35 -31.35
CA GLN A 527 4.93 9.56 -32.53
C GLN A 527 4.15 8.25 -32.64
N GLU A 528 3.99 7.75 -33.87
CA GLU A 528 3.38 6.45 -34.13
C GLU A 528 4.17 5.30 -33.47
N ILE A 529 3.46 4.41 -32.79
CA ILE A 529 4.04 3.22 -32.19
C ILE A 529 4.23 2.16 -33.28
N THR A 530 5.50 1.91 -33.61
CA THR A 530 5.91 1.04 -34.73
C THR A 530 6.83 -0.09 -34.29
N THR A 531 7.11 -0.21 -32.99
CA THR A 531 7.94 -1.28 -32.42
C THR A 531 7.37 -1.76 -31.11
N LEU A 532 7.63 -3.03 -30.77
CA LEU A 532 7.21 -3.59 -29.48
C LEU A 532 7.79 -2.80 -28.30
N LYS A 533 9.04 -2.36 -28.39
CA LYS A 533 9.69 -1.57 -27.33
C LYS A 533 8.98 -0.24 -27.08
N GLN A 534 8.51 0.44 -28.13
CA GLN A 534 7.71 1.66 -27.99
C GLN A 534 6.34 1.37 -27.36
N PHE A 535 5.73 0.23 -27.70
CA PHE A 535 4.48 -0.20 -27.11
C PHE A 535 4.63 -0.51 -25.61
N GLU A 536 5.71 -1.20 -25.21
CA GLU A 536 6.04 -1.48 -23.81
C GLU A 536 6.31 -0.18 -23.01
N ALA A 537 7.08 0.75 -23.58
CA ALA A 537 7.33 2.05 -22.94
C ALA A 537 6.02 2.86 -22.75
N ALA A 538 5.10 2.78 -23.71
CA ALA A 538 3.78 3.38 -23.57
C ALA A 538 2.91 2.64 -22.53
N ALA A 539 3.01 1.32 -22.45
CA ALA A 539 2.35 0.52 -21.42
C ALA A 539 2.82 0.92 -20.02
N ASP A 540 4.11 1.15 -19.83
CA ASP A 540 4.66 1.66 -18.57
C ASP A 540 4.13 3.04 -18.20
N LYS A 541 4.02 3.97 -19.17
CA LYS A 541 3.38 5.27 -18.95
C LYS A 541 1.91 5.15 -18.54
N ILE A 542 1.14 4.29 -19.20
CA ILE A 542 -0.26 4.03 -18.84
C ILE A 542 -0.35 3.46 -17.43
N ARG A 543 0.55 2.56 -17.07
CA ARG A 543 0.60 1.91 -15.76
C ARG A 543 1.00 2.88 -14.65
N SER A 544 1.86 3.85 -14.94
CA SER A 544 2.21 4.94 -14.00
C SER A 544 1.12 6.01 -13.87
N ALA A 545 0.08 5.98 -14.70
CA ALA A 545 -1.05 6.88 -14.54
C ALA A 545 -1.96 6.43 -13.40
N ASP A 546 -2.45 7.39 -12.62
CA ASP A 546 -3.41 7.20 -11.52
C ASP A 546 -4.80 6.82 -12.02
N LEU A 547 -4.87 5.67 -12.69
CA LEU A 547 -6.07 5.09 -13.27
C LEU A 547 -6.36 3.73 -12.64
N PRO A 548 -7.63 3.38 -12.40
CA PRO A 548 -7.98 2.02 -12.01
C PRO A 548 -7.42 1.00 -13.00
N LEU A 549 -6.99 -0.17 -12.50
CA LEU A 549 -6.45 -1.26 -13.32
C LEU A 549 -7.34 -1.61 -14.53
N LYS A 550 -8.67 -1.55 -14.37
CA LYS A 550 -9.62 -1.73 -15.48
C LYS A 550 -9.41 -0.68 -16.59
N GLN A 551 -9.26 0.58 -16.24
CA GLN A 551 -9.06 1.67 -17.19
C GLN A 551 -7.67 1.59 -17.83
N GLN A 552 -6.61 1.29 -17.06
CA GLN A 552 -5.27 1.05 -17.61
C GLN A 552 -5.30 -0.01 -18.73
N LYS A 553 -5.99 -1.14 -18.50
CA LYS A 553 -6.17 -2.20 -19.50
C LYS A 553 -6.94 -1.73 -20.74
N ILE A 554 -7.99 -0.94 -20.57
CA ILE A 554 -8.77 -0.37 -21.68
C ILE A 554 -7.92 0.61 -22.50
N GLN A 555 -7.10 1.43 -21.84
CA GLN A 555 -6.22 2.37 -22.53
C GLN A 555 -5.16 1.64 -23.34
N LEU A 556 -4.52 0.61 -22.77
CA LEU A 556 -3.52 -0.16 -23.50
C LEU A 556 -4.12 -0.93 -24.69
N PHE A 557 -5.33 -1.47 -24.54
CA PHE A 557 -6.05 -2.09 -25.66
C PHE A 557 -6.37 -1.06 -26.76
N THR A 558 -6.78 0.15 -26.39
CA THR A 558 -7.02 1.23 -27.36
C THR A 558 -5.75 1.60 -28.12
N LEU A 559 -4.62 1.64 -27.41
CA LEU A 559 -3.32 1.91 -27.99
C LEU A 559 -2.89 0.82 -28.98
N LEU A 560 -3.13 -0.45 -28.65
CA LEU A 560 -2.82 -1.59 -29.54
C LEU A 560 -3.54 -1.48 -30.89
N ARG A 561 -4.81 -1.03 -30.89
CA ARG A 561 -5.59 -0.83 -32.14
C ARG A 561 -5.03 0.27 -33.04
N GLN A 562 -4.23 1.18 -32.48
CA GLN A 562 -3.62 2.30 -33.18
C GLN A 562 -2.15 2.03 -33.55
N ALA A 563 -1.51 1.06 -32.90
CA ALA A 563 -0.13 0.70 -33.17
C ALA A 563 0.01 0.02 -34.54
N ASN A 564 1.14 0.26 -35.21
CA ASN A 564 1.49 -0.35 -36.49
C ASN A 564 2.73 -1.23 -36.31
N LEU A 565 2.56 -2.32 -35.57
CA LEU A 565 3.66 -3.21 -35.20
C LEU A 565 4.04 -4.15 -36.35
N PRO A 566 5.34 -4.42 -36.58
CA PRO A 566 5.81 -5.45 -37.50
C PRO A 566 5.26 -6.83 -37.15
N LEU A 567 5.18 -7.72 -38.15
CA LEU A 567 4.64 -9.07 -37.98
C LEU A 567 5.34 -9.87 -36.87
N ASP A 568 6.66 -9.75 -36.75
CA ASP A 568 7.42 -10.47 -35.73
C ASP A 568 7.15 -9.91 -34.32
N ASP A 569 6.99 -8.60 -34.19
CA ASP A 569 6.61 -7.94 -32.94
C ASP A 569 5.18 -8.32 -32.52
N LEU A 570 4.23 -8.38 -33.47
CA LEU A 570 2.86 -8.86 -33.22
C LEU A 570 2.84 -10.31 -32.73
N LYS A 571 3.62 -11.20 -33.36
CA LYS A 571 3.73 -12.60 -32.93
C LYS A 571 4.34 -12.71 -31.54
N LYS A 572 5.39 -11.93 -31.25
CA LYS A 572 6.02 -11.90 -29.93
C LYS A 572 5.05 -11.40 -28.87
N LEU A 573 4.36 -10.29 -29.11
CA LEU A 573 3.36 -9.73 -28.22
C LEU A 573 2.22 -10.72 -27.95
N LYS A 574 1.71 -11.40 -28.99
CA LYS A 574 0.69 -12.45 -28.84
C LYS A 574 1.19 -13.58 -27.96
N SER A 575 2.38 -14.09 -28.25
CA SER A 575 2.98 -15.19 -27.46
C SER A 575 3.15 -14.80 -26.00
N ASP A 576 3.47 -13.54 -25.72
CA ASP A 576 3.66 -13.06 -24.35
C ASP A 576 2.33 -12.93 -23.60
N LEU A 577 1.31 -12.31 -24.23
CA LEU A 577 -0.03 -12.14 -23.63
C LEU A 577 -0.78 -13.46 -23.42
N GLN A 578 -0.42 -14.52 -24.15
CA GLN A 578 -0.98 -15.87 -23.98
C GLN A 578 -0.46 -16.59 -22.73
N LYS A 579 0.68 -16.16 -22.18
CA LYS A 579 1.19 -16.70 -20.90
C LYS A 579 0.29 -16.25 -19.77
N SER A 580 0.18 -17.05 -18.70
CA SER A 580 -0.51 -16.60 -17.48
C SER A 580 0.16 -15.34 -16.92
N GLU A 581 1.49 -15.36 -16.87
CA GLU A 581 2.35 -14.24 -16.51
C GLU A 581 3.22 -13.87 -17.71
N PRO A 582 3.00 -12.69 -18.32
CA PRO A 582 3.87 -12.17 -19.38
C PRO A 582 5.32 -12.04 -18.90
N ASP A 583 6.28 -12.33 -19.79
CA ASP A 583 7.71 -12.14 -19.55
C ASP A 583 8.05 -10.65 -19.40
N SER A 584 7.36 -9.79 -20.17
CA SER A 584 7.56 -8.35 -20.13
C SER A 584 6.88 -7.75 -18.88
N PRO A 585 7.64 -7.14 -17.93
CA PRO A 585 7.06 -6.51 -16.75
C PRO A 585 6.03 -5.44 -17.11
N SER A 586 6.26 -4.70 -18.20
CA SER A 586 5.37 -3.66 -18.72
C SER A 586 4.00 -4.18 -19.16
N LEU A 587 3.88 -5.49 -19.45
CA LEU A 587 2.64 -6.12 -19.92
C LEU A 587 1.94 -6.97 -18.85
N LYS A 588 2.60 -7.29 -17.72
CA LYS A 588 2.04 -8.15 -16.67
C LYS A 588 0.68 -7.67 -16.15
N PHE A 589 0.49 -6.35 -16.02
CA PHE A 589 -0.77 -5.79 -15.54
C PHE A 589 -1.98 -6.16 -16.43
N VAL A 590 -1.78 -6.43 -17.72
CA VAL A 590 -2.84 -6.91 -18.63
C VAL A 590 -3.42 -8.24 -18.17
N ASN A 591 -2.59 -9.11 -17.61
CA ASN A 591 -2.98 -10.43 -17.11
C ASN A 591 -3.26 -10.42 -15.60
N GLN A 592 -3.04 -9.32 -14.90
CA GLN A 592 -3.37 -9.20 -13.48
C GLN A 592 -4.88 -9.41 -13.25
N LEU A 593 -5.24 -10.35 -12.38
CA LEU A 593 -6.65 -10.62 -12.07
C LEU A 593 -7.23 -9.47 -11.24
N ARG A 594 -8.50 -9.11 -11.52
CA ARG A 594 -9.24 -8.05 -10.80
C ARG A 594 -10.17 -8.59 -9.71
N SER A 595 -10.09 -9.88 -9.41
CA SER A 595 -11.01 -10.50 -8.45
C SER A 595 -10.64 -10.07 -7.04
N GLU A 596 -11.60 -9.52 -6.32
CA GLU A 596 -11.50 -9.26 -4.87
C GLU A 596 -11.66 -10.55 -4.05
N LEU A 597 -12.20 -11.63 -4.65
CA LEU A 597 -12.31 -12.93 -3.99
C LEU A 597 -10.94 -13.60 -3.89
N TRP A 598 -10.44 -13.74 -2.66
CA TRP A 598 -9.19 -14.42 -2.34
C TRP A 598 -9.09 -15.83 -2.96
N LEU A 599 -10.19 -16.61 -2.95
CA LEU A 599 -10.21 -17.97 -3.50
C LEU A 599 -9.86 -17.99 -5.00
N VAL A 600 -10.27 -16.96 -5.74
CA VAL A 600 -9.94 -16.82 -7.17
C VAL A 600 -8.46 -16.47 -7.33
N LYS A 601 -7.92 -15.55 -6.51
CA LYS A 601 -6.47 -15.22 -6.48
C LYS A 601 -5.62 -16.46 -6.13
N LYS A 602 -6.13 -17.35 -5.27
CA LYS A 602 -5.45 -18.61 -4.90
C LYS A 602 -5.43 -19.64 -6.02
N ILE A 603 -6.55 -19.88 -6.69
CA ILE A 603 -6.66 -20.92 -7.72
C ILE A 603 -5.87 -20.52 -8.98
N TYR A 604 -5.90 -19.23 -9.32
CA TYR A 604 -5.37 -18.74 -10.59
C TYR A 604 -4.08 -17.92 -10.45
N GLY A 605 -3.63 -17.60 -9.23
CA GLY A 605 -2.49 -16.72 -8.96
C GLY A 605 -2.82 -15.22 -9.13
N THR A 606 -1.80 -14.36 -9.04
CA THR A 606 -1.92 -12.91 -9.33
C THR A 606 -2.22 -12.65 -10.80
N TYR A 607 -1.65 -13.46 -11.69
CA TYR A 607 -1.71 -13.31 -13.13
C TYR A 607 -2.43 -14.48 -13.78
N GLY A 608 -3.33 -14.19 -14.70
CA GLY A 608 -4.06 -15.19 -15.45
C GLY A 608 -4.71 -14.62 -16.71
N LYS A 609 -5.38 -15.47 -17.48
CA LYS A 609 -6.08 -15.04 -18.69
C LYS A 609 -7.24 -14.12 -18.30
N THR A 610 -7.22 -12.88 -18.80
CA THR A 610 -8.29 -11.91 -18.56
C THR A 610 -9.11 -11.70 -19.82
N THR A 611 -10.31 -11.11 -19.66
CA THR A 611 -11.12 -10.67 -20.80
C THR A 611 -10.33 -9.70 -21.69
N THR A 612 -9.60 -8.75 -21.10
CA THR A 612 -8.84 -7.78 -21.89
C THR A 612 -7.66 -8.41 -22.61
N SER A 613 -6.93 -9.34 -21.97
CA SER A 613 -5.83 -10.03 -22.66
C SER A 613 -6.33 -10.88 -23.83
N SER A 614 -7.51 -11.49 -23.68
CA SER A 614 -8.17 -12.21 -24.78
C SER A 614 -8.54 -11.28 -25.94
N LEU A 615 -9.15 -10.12 -25.64
CA LEU A 615 -9.47 -9.11 -26.66
C LEU A 615 -8.22 -8.56 -27.36
N MET A 616 -7.11 -8.39 -26.64
CA MET A 616 -5.84 -7.98 -27.22
C MET A 616 -5.28 -9.04 -28.17
N VAL A 617 -5.35 -10.33 -27.80
CA VAL A 617 -4.95 -11.43 -28.67
C VAL A 617 -5.78 -11.49 -29.96
N ASP A 618 -7.10 -11.31 -29.84
CA ASP A 618 -8.00 -11.29 -31.01
C ASP A 618 -7.67 -10.13 -31.97
N GLU A 619 -7.38 -8.94 -31.42
CA GLU A 619 -6.95 -7.78 -32.20
C GLU A 619 -5.60 -8.01 -32.88
N ILE A 620 -4.64 -8.64 -32.19
CA ILE A 620 -3.34 -9.00 -32.79
C ILE A 620 -3.55 -9.95 -33.97
N ASP A 621 -4.42 -10.94 -33.83
CA ASP A 621 -4.74 -11.87 -34.92
C ASP A 621 -5.36 -11.16 -36.12
N ALA A 622 -6.25 -10.18 -35.88
CA ALA A 622 -6.80 -9.34 -36.94
C ALA A 622 -5.71 -8.53 -37.66
N GLN A 623 -4.76 -7.95 -36.93
CA GLN A 623 -3.64 -7.20 -37.51
C GLN A 623 -2.68 -8.10 -38.30
N ILE A 624 -2.37 -9.29 -37.79
CA ILE A 624 -1.56 -10.30 -38.49
C ILE A 624 -2.23 -10.71 -39.81
N ALA A 625 -3.54 -10.99 -39.80
CA ALA A 625 -4.29 -11.36 -41.00
C ALA A 625 -4.27 -10.22 -42.05
N LYS A 626 -4.41 -8.96 -41.60
CA LYS A 626 -4.32 -7.78 -42.46
C LYS A 626 -2.91 -7.61 -43.06
N ALA A 627 -1.85 -7.84 -42.30
CA ALA A 627 -0.48 -7.77 -42.80
C ALA A 627 -0.19 -8.87 -43.85
N CYS A 628 -0.64 -10.10 -43.60
CA CYS A 628 -0.46 -11.23 -44.51
C CYS A 628 -1.21 -11.04 -45.85
N THR A 629 -2.45 -10.53 -45.80
CA THR A 629 -3.24 -10.24 -47.01
C THR A 629 -2.66 -9.09 -47.83
N THR A 630 -2.13 -8.05 -47.18
CA THR A 630 -1.46 -6.92 -47.86
C THR A 630 -0.17 -7.37 -48.56
N ASN A 631 0.63 -8.23 -47.91
CA ASN A 631 1.83 -8.82 -48.51
C ASN A 631 1.51 -9.75 -49.68
N SER A 632 0.44 -10.54 -49.59
CA SER A 632 -0.02 -11.41 -50.69
C SER A 632 -0.47 -10.61 -51.92
N ARG A 633 -1.20 -9.49 -51.73
CA ARG A 633 -1.59 -8.59 -52.83
C ARG A 633 -0.37 -7.90 -53.45
N SER A 634 0.55 -7.37 -52.64
CA SER A 634 1.81 -6.78 -53.11
C SER A 634 2.68 -7.78 -53.87
N PHE A 635 2.71 -9.05 -53.45
CA PHE A 635 3.39 -10.11 -54.18
C PHE A 635 2.69 -10.41 -55.51
N LYS A 636 1.36 -10.56 -55.51
CA LYS A 636 0.57 -10.79 -56.73
C LYS A 636 0.74 -9.65 -57.74
N ASP A 637 0.73 -8.40 -57.29
CA ASP A 637 0.93 -7.23 -58.14
C ASP A 637 2.37 -7.16 -58.69
N ARG A 638 3.38 -7.49 -57.87
CA ARG A 638 4.77 -7.60 -58.33
C ARG A 638 4.95 -8.77 -59.30
N PHE A 639 4.32 -9.91 -59.05
CA PHE A 639 4.35 -11.09 -59.91
C PHE A 639 3.66 -10.80 -61.26
N LEU A 640 2.48 -10.18 -61.24
CA LEU A 640 1.75 -9.78 -62.45
C LEU A 640 2.50 -8.71 -63.25
N ARG A 641 3.26 -7.80 -62.61
CA ARG A 641 4.13 -6.84 -63.32
C ARG A 641 5.43 -7.46 -63.83
N ALA A 642 5.93 -8.52 -63.19
CA ALA A 642 7.15 -9.22 -63.59
C ALA A 642 6.91 -10.33 -64.63
N THR A 643 5.65 -10.67 -64.92
CA THR A 643 5.32 -11.63 -65.97
C THR A 643 5.23 -10.89 -67.31
N PRO A 644 6.11 -11.16 -68.30
CA PRO A 644 5.99 -10.53 -69.61
C PRO A 644 4.70 -10.99 -70.28
N GLN A 645 3.87 -10.05 -70.77
CA GLN A 645 2.80 -10.39 -71.71
C GLN A 645 3.44 -11.02 -72.95
N GLN A 646 3.35 -12.35 -73.07
CA GLN A 646 3.56 -13.00 -74.36
C GLN A 646 2.39 -12.62 -75.26
N ASN A 647 2.66 -11.68 -76.17
CA ASN A 647 1.84 -11.44 -77.34
C ASN A 647 1.82 -12.73 -78.18
N GLY A 648 0.66 -13.38 -78.22
CA GLY A 648 0.33 -14.44 -79.15
C GLY A 648 -0.75 -13.95 -80.09
N ASP A 649 -0.32 -13.28 -81.16
CA ASP A 649 -1.12 -13.01 -82.35
C ASP A 649 -1.00 -14.25 -83.25
N THR A 650 -2.11 -14.93 -83.53
CA THR A 650 -2.30 -15.77 -84.72
C THR A 650 -3.77 -16.19 -84.82
N SER A 651 -4.46 -15.56 -85.76
CA SER A 651 -5.70 -16.02 -86.38
C SER A 651 -5.42 -17.20 -87.32
N GLU A 652 -6.24 -18.25 -87.31
CA GLU A 652 -7.10 -18.65 -88.45
C GLU A 652 -7.90 -19.94 -88.18
N ASN A 653 -9.07 -19.98 -88.82
CA ASN A 653 -10.16 -20.95 -88.75
C ASN A 653 -9.81 -22.33 -89.36
N LEU A 654 -10.48 -23.41 -88.90
CA LEU A 654 -11.50 -24.19 -89.66
C LEU A 654 -11.78 -25.60 -89.07
N VAL A 655 -13.09 -25.87 -89.00
CA VAL A 655 -13.80 -27.14 -89.31
C VAL A 655 -14.04 -28.20 -88.22
N GLU A 656 -15.35 -28.48 -88.11
CA GLU A 656 -16.06 -29.60 -87.52
C GLU A 656 -15.45 -30.98 -87.81
N ASN A 657 -15.45 -31.87 -86.81
CA ASN A 657 -16.29 -33.07 -86.94
C ASN A 657 -16.52 -33.80 -85.60
N THR A 658 -17.79 -34.08 -85.39
CA THR A 658 -18.42 -35.02 -84.46
C THR A 658 -17.79 -36.41 -84.41
N SER A 659 -17.73 -37.02 -83.22
CA SER A 659 -18.31 -38.36 -82.89
C SER A 659 -18.09 -38.75 -81.41
N GLN A 660 -19.21 -38.98 -80.71
CA GLN A 660 -19.55 -40.08 -79.78
C GLN A 660 -18.38 -40.84 -79.09
N THR A 661 -18.39 -41.16 -77.79
CA THR A 661 -19.44 -41.89 -77.06
C THR A 661 -19.12 -41.92 -75.54
N THR A 662 -20.19 -41.91 -74.73
CA THR A 662 -20.43 -42.40 -73.33
C THR A 662 -19.42 -43.38 -72.68
N PHE A 663 -19.31 -43.65 -71.36
CA PHE A 663 -20.11 -43.70 -70.11
C PHE A 663 -19.03 -43.72 -68.98
N GLY A 664 -19.22 -43.45 -67.68
CA GLY A 664 -20.38 -43.33 -66.82
C GLY A 664 -19.90 -43.14 -65.36
N SER A 665 -20.80 -42.65 -64.53
CA SER A 665 -20.70 -42.54 -63.07
C SER A 665 -20.97 -43.88 -62.38
N SER A 666 -20.33 -44.13 -61.24
CA SER A 666 -21.00 -44.60 -60.00
C SER A 666 -19.99 -44.90 -58.89
N GLY A 667 -20.29 -44.48 -57.65
CA GLY A 667 -19.59 -44.85 -56.42
C GLY A 667 -19.62 -43.74 -55.39
#